data_AF-A0A444RSC9-F1
#
_entry.id   AF-A0A444RSC9-F1
#
_cell.length_a   1.000
_cell.length_b   1.000
_cell.length_c   1.000
_cell.angle_alpha   90.00
_cell.angle_beta   90.00
_cell.angle_gamma   90.00
#
_symmetry.space_group_name_H-M   'P 1'
#
loop_
_entity.id
_entity.type
_entity.pdbx_description
1 polymer ?
#
loop_
_entity_poly.entity_id
_entity_poly.type
_entity_poly.pdbx_seq_one_letter_code
_entity_poly.pdbx_strand_id
1 'polypeptide(L)'
;MLPGWWQAMMWLQAEDMQVADNEWSALVIHILSIFLVLGGAEAAVPAPRRPVKGRRRPPSGSFGSMNNIEEWRSLQLHETPNALGCPVWQQNRGWDWTADHDDDLDTKGDFVDCKFLPTHIQYTQAYLSSSIEGDVPRTGYALSSAILQNTEDSYSAVWTFFTGLHLLLEEQKLDTSTPEYATPGIAELRVLMAQIARWLRWHEYASYYEMGLQEELESRYDNVLAIEIPQPQWMGKSYDVIEWINTNLTRGDRTDFLTLAFARQKGVPDSSRQPPTDTRWDLMTPRTHMFQGFFSKLRARNDAVGIVEAMHSSGIDVRVLETLPEAVLTPLRDAIASCQARPPSSWSKDMLKLVSRSDITLMYEPSMKLQQRPFNITAPIHIASWDFRTICQTLDEFISAGYDDGEGTERQAVIRALFKEDRRLNEAQDLLSTHRPRIVRLESEPGWTESQYLEKQKELVSRVATGTLAIPAGRALLYYGLRYPLLTQKFHIGGFNLNCIVRPTNVTVGVDRSQFTEEKVCWGFFHQGVAAGLAISSQAKGIDTSWILYNKPGQDLNNRHAGFLLALGLNGHLKDVAKWVAFKYLTPKHTMTSIGLLLGLAASYLGTMDSLITRLLSVHVTRMLPRGAAELNISPLTQTTGIMGIGLLYCGSQHRRMSEIMMSEIEHVGEDESPEPLRSECYRLAAGFSLGFINLGKGKDLKGLHDMRLTEKLIGIATANKKVEMVQILDRAAAGAVMALALIFMKSEDHIVARKIDVPESVVQFDYIRPDILLLPSSQVFASL
;
A
#
# COMPACT_ATOMS: atom_id res chain seq x y z
N MET A 1 -46.42 -5.92 -18.31
CA MET A 1 -45.46 -4.99 -18.93
C MET A 1 -44.83 -5.60 -20.19
N LEU A 2 -43.87 -6.53 -20.13
CA LEU A 2 -43.18 -7.08 -21.32
C LEU A 2 -44.11 -7.58 -22.45
N PRO A 3 -45.15 -8.39 -22.19
CA PRO A 3 -46.06 -8.85 -23.25
C PRO A 3 -46.93 -7.73 -23.85
N GLY A 4 -47.28 -6.71 -23.05
CA GLY A 4 -48.07 -5.56 -23.50
C GLY A 4 -47.24 -4.55 -24.30
N TRP A 5 -46.00 -4.30 -23.86
CA TRP A 5 -45.01 -3.53 -24.63
C TRP A 5 -44.72 -4.20 -25.98
N TRP A 6 -44.53 -5.52 -26.01
CA TRP A 6 -44.31 -6.27 -27.24
C TRP A 6 -45.51 -6.17 -28.20
N GLN A 7 -46.73 -6.21 -27.66
CA GLN A 7 -47.96 -6.03 -28.46
C GLN A 7 -48.07 -4.62 -29.04
N ALA A 8 -47.71 -3.58 -28.27
CA ALA A 8 -47.67 -2.21 -28.77
C ALA A 8 -46.57 -2.01 -29.83
N MET A 9 -45.40 -2.65 -29.66
CA MET A 9 -44.32 -2.68 -30.67
C MET A 9 -44.77 -3.34 -31.97
N MET A 10 -45.42 -4.51 -31.88
CA MET A 10 -45.96 -5.19 -33.06
C MET A 10 -47.03 -4.35 -33.76
N TRP A 11 -47.86 -3.61 -33.01
CA TRP A 11 -48.85 -2.70 -33.59
C TRP A 11 -48.21 -1.51 -34.31
N LEU A 12 -47.23 -0.84 -33.69
CA LEU A 12 -46.48 0.26 -34.31
C LEU A 12 -45.80 -0.19 -35.62
N GLN A 13 -45.24 -1.39 -35.64
CA GLN A 13 -44.62 -1.98 -36.84
C GLN A 13 -45.66 -2.37 -37.91
N ALA A 14 -46.82 -2.89 -37.51
CA ALA A 14 -47.89 -3.28 -38.43
C ALA A 14 -48.57 -2.07 -39.08
N GLU A 15 -48.71 -0.96 -38.36
CA GLU A 15 -49.31 0.28 -38.87
C GLU A 15 -48.30 1.23 -39.58
N ASP A 16 -47.00 0.89 -39.62
CA ASP A 16 -45.92 1.66 -40.27
C ASP A 16 -45.89 3.13 -39.80
N MET A 17 -46.08 3.33 -38.49
CA MET A 17 -46.13 4.66 -37.87
C MET A 17 -44.71 5.24 -37.75
N GLN A 18 -44.50 6.46 -38.24
CA GLN A 18 -43.23 7.16 -38.07
C GLN A 18 -43.16 7.79 -36.68
N VAL A 19 -42.35 7.19 -35.79
CA VAL A 19 -42.10 7.71 -34.44
C VAL A 19 -40.59 7.77 -34.18
N ALA A 20 -40.14 8.76 -33.39
CA ALA A 20 -38.73 9.03 -33.13
C ALA A 20 -37.99 7.86 -32.46
N ASP A 21 -38.67 7.14 -31.56
CA ASP A 21 -38.20 5.89 -30.97
C ASP A 21 -39.38 4.94 -30.79
N ASN A 22 -39.27 3.76 -31.39
CA ASN A 22 -40.31 2.76 -31.32
C ASN A 22 -40.44 2.17 -29.90
N GLU A 23 -39.33 2.01 -29.16
CA GLU A 23 -39.34 1.34 -27.86
C GLU A 23 -40.00 2.20 -26.78
N TRP A 24 -39.60 3.48 -26.66
CA TRP A 24 -40.23 4.44 -25.77
C TRP A 24 -41.70 4.67 -26.10
N SER A 25 -42.02 4.81 -27.39
CA SER A 25 -43.39 5.08 -27.84
C SER A 25 -44.34 3.91 -27.60
N ALA A 26 -43.87 2.67 -27.81
CA ALA A 26 -44.61 1.47 -27.43
C ALA A 26 -44.85 1.38 -25.92
N LEU A 27 -43.88 1.80 -25.11
CA LEU A 27 -44.01 1.84 -23.65
C LEU A 27 -45.05 2.88 -23.22
N VAL A 28 -44.99 4.08 -23.78
CA VAL A 28 -45.97 5.15 -23.53
C VAL A 28 -47.37 4.70 -23.92
N ILE A 29 -47.56 4.12 -25.12
CA ILE A 29 -48.85 3.58 -25.55
C ILE A 29 -49.35 2.50 -24.59
N HIS A 30 -48.47 1.60 -24.15
CA HIS A 30 -48.85 0.56 -23.20
C HIS A 30 -49.26 1.16 -21.84
N ILE A 31 -48.51 2.11 -21.29
CA ILE A 31 -48.84 2.77 -20.02
C ILE A 31 -50.16 3.52 -20.15
N LEU A 32 -50.33 4.36 -21.16
CA LEU A 32 -51.57 5.10 -21.41
C LEU A 32 -52.78 4.17 -21.59
N SER A 33 -52.59 3.02 -22.27
CA SER A 33 -53.67 2.05 -22.49
C SER A 33 -54.22 1.47 -21.18
N ILE A 34 -53.37 1.27 -20.16
CA ILE A 34 -53.78 0.77 -18.85
C ILE A 34 -54.76 1.74 -18.18
N PHE A 35 -54.54 3.05 -18.31
CA PHE A 35 -55.39 4.08 -17.71
C PHE A 35 -56.62 4.40 -18.57
N LEU A 36 -56.48 4.48 -19.90
CA LEU A 36 -57.57 4.85 -20.81
C LEU A 36 -58.66 3.79 -20.94
N VAL A 37 -58.34 2.49 -20.77
CA VAL A 37 -59.33 1.40 -20.79
C VAL A 37 -60.35 1.52 -19.64
N LEU A 38 -59.96 2.13 -18.52
CA LEU A 38 -60.86 2.37 -17.38
C LEU A 38 -61.96 3.39 -17.70
N GLY A 39 -61.73 4.27 -18.68
CA GLY A 39 -62.64 5.36 -19.04
C GLY A 39 -63.79 4.96 -19.97
N GLY A 40 -63.87 3.69 -20.40
CA GLY A 40 -64.89 3.23 -21.33
C GLY A 40 -64.81 3.97 -22.66
N ALA A 41 -63.73 3.79 -23.41
CA ALA A 41 -63.51 4.50 -24.68
C ALA A 41 -64.42 3.99 -25.81
N GLU A 42 -65.71 4.38 -25.80
CA GLU A 42 -66.53 4.55 -27.00
C GLU A 42 -66.53 6.04 -27.40
N ALA A 43 -65.36 6.58 -27.71
CA ALA A 43 -65.27 7.85 -28.43
C ALA A 43 -64.99 7.53 -29.89
N ALA A 44 -65.90 7.93 -30.80
CA ALA A 44 -65.69 7.82 -32.23
C ALA A 44 -64.49 8.71 -32.62
N VAL A 45 -63.37 8.10 -33.03
CA VAL A 45 -62.17 8.82 -33.46
C VAL A 45 -61.89 8.55 -34.95
N PRO A 46 -61.60 9.60 -35.75
CA PRO A 46 -61.22 9.44 -37.15
C PRO A 46 -59.87 8.71 -37.26
N ALA A 47 -59.73 7.85 -38.27
CA ALA A 47 -58.51 7.08 -38.53
C ALA A 47 -57.26 7.98 -38.52
N PRO A 48 -56.12 7.52 -37.95
CA PRO A 48 -54.87 8.26 -38.03
C PRO A 48 -54.54 8.56 -39.50
N ARG A 49 -54.31 9.83 -39.83
CA ARG A 49 -53.95 10.22 -41.20
C ARG A 49 -52.57 9.66 -41.51
N ARG A 50 -52.51 8.63 -42.36
CA ARG A 50 -51.27 8.09 -42.93
C ARG A 50 -50.47 9.23 -43.58
N PRO A 51 -49.17 9.40 -43.30
CA PRO A 51 -48.33 10.24 -44.14
C PRO A 51 -48.30 9.63 -45.56
N VAL A 52 -48.60 10.43 -46.56
CA VAL A 52 -48.70 9.98 -47.95
C VAL A 52 -47.30 9.60 -48.44
N LYS A 53 -46.98 8.30 -48.51
CA LYS A 53 -45.77 7.80 -49.19
C LYS A 53 -45.91 8.03 -50.70
N GLY A 54 -45.56 9.22 -51.17
CA GLY A 54 -45.36 9.50 -52.58
C GLY A 54 -44.11 8.77 -53.10
N ARG A 55 -44.30 7.63 -53.78
CA ARG A 55 -43.21 6.99 -54.56
C ARG A 55 -42.68 7.98 -55.61
N ARG A 56 -41.50 8.57 -55.39
CA ARG A 56 -40.68 9.14 -56.48
C ARG A 56 -39.24 8.66 -56.36
N ARG A 57 -38.70 8.20 -57.50
CA ARG A 57 -37.31 7.79 -57.72
C ARG A 57 -36.34 8.91 -57.32
N PRO A 58 -35.11 8.60 -56.86
CA PRO A 58 -34.13 9.64 -56.59
C PRO A 58 -33.61 10.21 -57.91
N PRO A 59 -33.62 11.54 -58.14
CA PRO A 59 -32.71 12.15 -59.08
C PRO A 59 -31.39 12.44 -58.36
N SER A 60 -30.27 12.15 -59.02
CA SER A 60 -28.94 12.52 -58.55
C SER A 60 -28.76 14.04 -58.62
N GLY A 61 -28.13 14.63 -57.60
CA GLY A 61 -27.37 15.88 -57.74
C GLY A 61 -27.96 17.12 -57.06
N SER A 62 -27.08 17.78 -56.30
CA SER A 62 -27.13 19.17 -55.81
C SER A 62 -27.86 19.45 -54.49
N PHE A 63 -27.08 19.79 -53.46
CA PHE A 63 -27.48 20.43 -52.21
C PHE A 63 -28.05 21.82 -52.52
N GLY A 64 -29.38 21.98 -52.52
CA GLY A 64 -29.98 23.30 -52.68
C GLY A 64 -31.43 23.26 -53.14
N SER A 65 -32.33 22.75 -52.30
CA SER A 65 -33.78 23.07 -52.30
C SER A 65 -34.51 22.16 -51.29
N MET A 66 -34.34 22.40 -49.99
CA MET A 66 -35.24 21.84 -48.97
C MET A 66 -36.49 22.71 -48.88
N ASN A 67 -37.40 22.57 -49.86
CA ASN A 67 -38.71 23.23 -49.84
C ASN A 67 -39.88 22.22 -49.70
N ASN A 68 -39.59 20.99 -49.26
CA ASN A 68 -40.63 20.04 -48.87
C ASN A 68 -40.85 20.11 -47.36
N ILE A 69 -41.95 20.73 -46.94
CA ILE A 69 -42.39 20.82 -45.53
C ILE A 69 -42.52 19.42 -44.89
N GLU A 70 -42.88 18.40 -45.67
CA GLU A 70 -42.92 17.00 -45.21
C GLU A 70 -41.53 16.38 -45.02
N GLU A 71 -40.55 16.75 -45.86
CA GLU A 71 -39.15 16.36 -45.63
C GLU A 71 -38.61 17.05 -44.38
N TRP A 72 -38.96 18.32 -44.16
CA TRP A 72 -38.64 19.06 -42.94
C TRP A 72 -39.27 18.43 -41.69
N ARG A 73 -40.55 18.00 -41.74
CA ARG A 73 -41.20 17.26 -40.64
C ARG A 73 -40.55 15.90 -40.39
N SER A 74 -40.23 15.16 -41.45
CA SER A 74 -39.53 13.88 -41.32
C SER A 74 -38.13 14.05 -40.75
N LEU A 75 -37.47 15.18 -41.07
CA LEU A 75 -36.16 15.54 -40.56
C LEU A 75 -36.25 16.01 -39.10
N GLN A 76 -37.28 16.75 -38.70
CA GLN A 76 -37.56 17.12 -37.30
C GLN A 76 -37.93 15.90 -36.42
N LEU A 77 -38.56 14.87 -37.01
CA LEU A 77 -38.88 13.59 -36.35
C LEU A 77 -37.66 12.67 -36.16
N HIS A 78 -36.61 12.82 -36.99
CA HIS A 78 -35.42 11.92 -37.02
C HIS A 78 -34.08 12.63 -36.72
N GLU A 79 -34.04 13.97 -36.70
CA GLU A 79 -32.96 14.72 -36.07
C GLU A 79 -32.89 14.25 -34.63
N THR A 80 -31.67 13.98 -34.16
CA THR A 80 -31.46 13.54 -32.78
C THR A 80 -32.25 14.47 -31.87
N PRO A 81 -33.26 14.00 -31.13
CA PRO A 81 -34.06 14.86 -30.26
C PRO A 81 -33.21 15.51 -29.14
N ASN A 82 -31.95 15.12 -29.04
CA ASN A 82 -30.93 15.64 -28.12
C ASN A 82 -30.08 16.80 -28.72
N ALA A 83 -30.30 17.18 -29.98
CA ALA A 83 -29.65 18.34 -30.61
C ALA A 83 -30.59 19.53 -30.59
N LEU A 84 -30.96 19.99 -29.40
CA LEU A 84 -31.65 21.27 -29.28
C LEU A 84 -30.70 22.39 -29.72
N GLY A 85 -31.18 23.32 -30.55
CA GLY A 85 -30.42 24.50 -30.98
C GLY A 85 -30.07 25.46 -29.83
N CYS A 86 -30.68 25.26 -28.66
CA CYS A 86 -30.40 25.94 -27.40
C CYS A 86 -30.40 24.94 -26.23
N PRO A 87 -29.67 25.22 -25.13
CA PRO A 87 -29.72 24.39 -23.92
C PRO A 87 -31.13 24.28 -23.34
N VAL A 88 -31.49 23.09 -22.87
CA VAL A 88 -32.82 22.75 -22.30
C VAL A 88 -33.27 23.70 -21.19
N TRP A 89 -32.35 24.13 -20.31
CA TRP A 89 -32.67 25.05 -19.22
C TRP A 89 -33.18 26.41 -19.71
N GLN A 90 -32.83 26.80 -20.95
CA GLN A 90 -33.23 28.05 -21.59
C GLN A 90 -34.71 28.03 -22.02
N GLN A 91 -35.30 26.84 -22.20
CA GLN A 91 -36.71 26.64 -22.57
C GLN A 91 -37.65 26.62 -21.35
N ASN A 92 -37.12 26.68 -20.14
CA ASN A 92 -37.93 26.83 -18.94
C ASN A 92 -38.52 28.24 -18.90
N ARG A 93 -39.81 28.39 -18.52
CA ARG A 93 -40.51 29.70 -18.45
C ARG A 93 -39.74 30.78 -17.66
N GLY A 94 -38.93 30.37 -16.67
CA GLY A 94 -38.09 31.29 -15.89
C GLY A 94 -36.86 31.84 -16.64
N TRP A 95 -36.47 31.17 -17.72
CA TRP A 95 -35.32 31.48 -18.58
C TRP A 95 -35.70 31.81 -20.02
N ASP A 96 -36.98 31.68 -20.38
CA ASP A 96 -37.55 31.97 -21.70
C ASP A 96 -37.20 33.38 -22.20
N TRP A 97 -37.04 34.33 -21.28
CA TRP A 97 -36.55 35.70 -21.58
C TRP A 97 -35.15 35.76 -22.19
N THR A 98 -34.36 34.69 -22.11
CA THR A 98 -33.02 34.59 -22.72
C THR A 98 -33.06 34.06 -24.14
N ALA A 99 -34.21 33.57 -24.62
CA ALA A 99 -34.38 33.18 -26.01
C ALA A 99 -34.78 34.42 -26.82
N ASP A 100 -33.97 34.82 -27.80
CA ASP A 100 -34.33 35.88 -28.75
C ASP A 100 -35.54 35.41 -29.56
N HIS A 101 -36.73 35.95 -29.24
CA HIS A 101 -37.93 35.71 -30.02
C HIS A 101 -37.92 36.66 -31.21
N ASP A 102 -37.57 36.16 -32.40
CA ASP A 102 -37.81 36.90 -33.65
C ASP A 102 -39.33 36.94 -33.91
N ASP A 103 -39.96 38.06 -33.59
CA ASP A 103 -41.40 38.34 -33.68
C ASP A 103 -42.00 38.36 -35.11
N ASP A 104 -41.31 37.84 -36.13
CA ASP A 104 -41.60 38.10 -37.56
C ASP A 104 -42.14 36.88 -38.36
N LEU A 105 -42.81 35.92 -37.73
CA LEU A 105 -43.52 34.84 -38.45
C LEU A 105 -44.98 34.71 -38.04
N ASP A 106 -45.78 35.65 -38.53
CA ASP A 106 -47.24 35.64 -38.50
C ASP A 106 -47.79 34.60 -39.51
N THR A 107 -47.68 33.30 -39.20
CA THR A 107 -48.32 32.23 -39.98
C THR A 107 -49.59 31.72 -39.32
N LYS A 108 -50.70 32.46 -39.52
CA LYS A 108 -52.06 31.96 -39.34
C LYS A 108 -52.39 30.92 -40.41
N GLY A 109 -52.26 29.64 -40.09
CA GLY A 109 -52.83 28.57 -40.90
C GLY A 109 -52.74 27.22 -40.21
N ASP A 110 -53.78 26.79 -39.50
CA ASP A 110 -54.02 25.42 -38.97
C ASP A 110 -52.76 24.56 -38.76
N PHE A 111 -51.78 25.11 -38.01
CA PHE A 111 -50.59 24.38 -37.60
C PHE A 111 -51.01 23.49 -36.44
N VAL A 112 -51.30 22.22 -36.72
CA VAL A 112 -51.35 21.19 -35.68
C VAL A 112 -49.91 20.99 -35.22
N ASP A 113 -49.53 21.65 -34.13
CA ASP A 113 -48.30 21.34 -33.40
C ASP A 113 -48.33 19.84 -33.06
N CYS A 114 -47.47 19.06 -33.71
CA CYS A 114 -47.31 17.64 -33.41
C CYS A 114 -46.53 17.47 -32.10
N LYS A 115 -47.09 17.91 -30.98
CA LYS A 115 -46.55 17.64 -29.64
C LYS A 115 -46.58 16.14 -29.37
N PHE A 116 -45.55 15.62 -28.69
CA PHE A 116 -45.37 14.19 -28.47
C PHE A 116 -46.53 13.60 -27.66
N LEU A 117 -46.94 14.24 -26.56
CA LEU A 117 -47.98 13.68 -25.72
C LEU A 117 -49.38 13.61 -26.39
N PRO A 118 -49.91 14.68 -27.04
CA PRO A 118 -51.17 14.63 -27.79
C PRO A 118 -51.23 13.57 -28.89
N THR A 119 -50.13 13.39 -29.63
CA THR A 119 -50.04 12.38 -30.70
C THR A 119 -50.06 10.96 -30.13
N HIS A 120 -49.36 10.71 -29.03
CA HIS A 120 -49.34 9.40 -28.37
C HIS A 120 -50.65 9.05 -27.66
N ILE A 121 -51.41 10.04 -27.17
CA ILE A 121 -52.79 9.83 -26.67
C ILE A 121 -53.69 9.35 -27.83
N GLN A 122 -53.61 9.99 -29.01
CA GLN A 122 -54.36 9.57 -30.19
C GLN A 122 -53.94 8.19 -30.69
N TYR A 123 -52.64 7.89 -30.71
CA TYR A 123 -52.14 6.56 -31.06
C TYR A 123 -52.61 5.49 -30.07
N THR A 124 -52.70 5.83 -28.79
CA THR A 124 -53.22 4.89 -27.79
C THR A 124 -54.73 4.62 -28.00
N GLN A 125 -55.51 5.65 -28.33
CA GLN A 125 -56.92 5.47 -28.68
C GLN A 125 -57.08 4.62 -29.96
N ALA A 126 -56.24 4.86 -30.97
CA ALA A 126 -56.19 4.06 -32.19
C ALA A 126 -55.81 2.60 -31.89
N TYR A 127 -54.77 2.37 -31.08
CA TYR A 127 -54.33 1.05 -30.63
C TYR A 127 -55.46 0.28 -29.93
N LEU A 128 -56.18 0.93 -29.03
CA LEU A 128 -57.34 0.33 -28.34
C LEU A 128 -58.45 -0.07 -29.32
N SER A 129 -58.70 0.76 -30.35
CA SER A 129 -59.74 0.53 -31.37
C SER A 129 -59.36 -0.44 -32.50
N SER A 130 -58.07 -0.62 -32.80
CA SER A 130 -57.57 -1.45 -33.90
C SER A 130 -57.75 -2.94 -33.62
N SER A 131 -58.00 -3.79 -34.63
CA SER A 131 -58.08 -5.25 -34.50
C SER A 131 -56.87 -5.92 -35.18
N ILE A 132 -55.83 -6.27 -34.42
CA ILE A 132 -54.73 -7.11 -34.95
C ILE A 132 -55.22 -8.56 -35.03
N GLU A 133 -55.24 -9.15 -36.22
CA GLU A 133 -55.55 -10.55 -36.46
C GLU A 133 -54.42 -11.47 -35.95
N GLY A 134 -54.69 -12.21 -34.87
CA GLY A 134 -53.79 -13.24 -34.32
C GLY A 134 -54.26 -13.70 -32.94
N ASP A 135 -54.38 -15.02 -32.75
CA ASP A 135 -55.09 -15.73 -31.68
C ASP A 135 -54.39 -15.69 -30.29
N VAL A 136 -53.86 -14.53 -29.88
CA VAL A 136 -53.24 -14.31 -28.57
C VAL A 136 -54.06 -13.25 -27.82
N PRO A 137 -54.65 -13.56 -26.64
CA PRO A 137 -55.39 -12.56 -25.87
C PRO A 137 -54.46 -11.37 -25.57
N ARG A 138 -54.87 -10.14 -25.92
CA ARG A 138 -54.05 -8.95 -25.65
C ARG A 138 -53.81 -8.94 -24.16
N THR A 139 -52.56 -9.01 -23.71
CA THR A 139 -52.25 -9.15 -22.28
C THR A 139 -52.58 -7.86 -21.52
N GLY A 140 -52.59 -6.72 -22.23
CA GLY A 140 -53.28 -5.51 -21.80
C GLY A 140 -54.77 -5.74 -21.58
N TYR A 141 -55.52 -6.20 -22.59
CA TYR A 141 -56.94 -6.53 -22.43
C TYR A 141 -57.25 -7.68 -21.45
N ALA A 142 -56.34 -8.63 -21.21
CA ALA A 142 -56.57 -9.76 -20.32
C ALA A 142 -56.36 -9.36 -18.85
N LEU A 143 -55.43 -8.43 -18.57
CA LEU A 143 -55.39 -7.75 -17.28
C LEU A 143 -56.59 -6.82 -17.16
N SER A 144 -56.90 -6.01 -18.17
CA SER A 144 -58.01 -5.06 -18.16
C SER A 144 -59.40 -5.72 -18.07
N SER A 145 -59.64 -6.88 -18.69
CA SER A 145 -60.94 -7.57 -18.64
C SER A 145 -61.16 -8.34 -17.34
N ALA A 146 -60.10 -8.84 -16.71
CA ALA A 146 -60.16 -9.39 -15.36
C ALA A 146 -60.30 -8.28 -14.29
N ILE A 147 -59.67 -7.13 -14.53
CA ILE A 147 -59.78 -5.90 -13.74
C ILE A 147 -61.21 -5.35 -13.80
N LEU A 148 -61.77 -5.17 -15.00
CA LEU A 148 -63.13 -4.64 -15.22
C LEU A 148 -64.27 -5.50 -14.65
N GLN A 149 -64.03 -6.75 -14.23
CA GLN A 149 -65.03 -7.60 -13.58
C GLN A 149 -65.21 -7.29 -12.08
N ASN A 150 -64.23 -6.63 -11.43
CA ASN A 150 -64.26 -6.32 -10.00
C ASN A 150 -63.69 -4.91 -9.74
N THR A 151 -64.54 -3.97 -9.28
CA THR A 151 -64.19 -2.54 -9.16
C THR A 151 -63.08 -2.26 -8.15
N GLU A 152 -63.00 -3.03 -7.05
CA GLU A 152 -61.95 -2.83 -6.03
C GLU A 152 -60.57 -3.32 -6.46
N ASP A 153 -60.49 -4.43 -7.20
CA ASP A 153 -59.22 -4.96 -7.72
C ASP A 153 -58.67 -4.05 -8.82
N SER A 154 -59.56 -3.37 -9.55
CA SER A 154 -59.20 -2.36 -10.56
C SER A 154 -58.45 -1.18 -9.97
N TYR A 155 -59.00 -0.55 -8.93
CA TYR A 155 -58.37 0.61 -8.30
C TYR A 155 -57.05 0.23 -7.63
N SER A 156 -56.98 -0.96 -7.03
CA SER A 156 -55.74 -1.49 -6.47
C SER A 156 -54.62 -1.63 -7.49
N ALA A 157 -54.92 -2.09 -8.71
CA ALA A 157 -53.92 -2.23 -9.76
C ALA A 157 -53.41 -0.85 -10.21
N VAL A 158 -54.32 0.10 -10.44
CA VAL A 158 -54.01 1.50 -10.83
C VAL A 158 -53.13 2.18 -9.79
N TRP A 159 -53.47 2.08 -8.51
CA TRP A 159 -52.67 2.65 -7.42
C TRP A 159 -51.27 2.04 -7.37
N THR A 160 -51.14 0.73 -7.57
CA THR A 160 -49.84 0.05 -7.56
C THR A 160 -48.98 0.46 -8.75
N PHE A 161 -49.57 0.56 -9.95
CA PHE A 161 -48.86 1.02 -11.15
C PHE A 161 -48.39 2.47 -11.03
N PHE A 162 -49.27 3.37 -10.60
CA PHE A 162 -48.92 4.77 -10.40
C PHE A 162 -47.84 4.93 -9.33
N THR A 163 -47.97 4.22 -8.19
CA THR A 163 -46.96 4.24 -7.13
C THR A 163 -45.62 3.69 -7.60
N GLY A 164 -45.62 2.62 -8.39
CA GLY A 164 -44.39 2.03 -8.94
C GLY A 164 -43.65 2.99 -9.87
N LEU A 165 -44.36 3.70 -10.76
CA LEU A 165 -43.78 4.70 -11.65
C LEU A 165 -43.31 5.95 -10.89
N HIS A 166 -44.09 6.39 -9.88
CA HIS A 166 -43.70 7.49 -9.00
C HIS A 166 -42.40 7.18 -8.25
N LEU A 167 -42.29 6.02 -7.60
CA LEU A 167 -41.09 5.62 -6.87
C LEU A 167 -39.87 5.46 -7.77
N LEU A 168 -40.06 5.08 -9.04
CA LEU A 168 -38.98 5.05 -10.02
C LEU A 168 -38.44 6.47 -10.31
N LEU A 169 -39.34 7.46 -10.48
CA LEU A 169 -38.95 8.86 -10.66
C LEU A 169 -38.24 9.41 -9.43
N GLU A 170 -38.72 9.09 -8.23
CA GLU A 170 -38.07 9.51 -6.98
C GLU A 170 -36.69 8.87 -6.80
N GLU A 171 -36.51 7.61 -7.17
CA GLU A 171 -35.20 6.94 -7.13
C GLU A 171 -34.21 7.59 -8.11
N GLN A 172 -34.66 7.96 -9.32
CA GLN A 172 -33.84 8.65 -10.31
C GLN A 172 -33.38 10.03 -9.82
N LYS A 173 -34.22 10.76 -9.07
CA LYS A 173 -33.84 12.05 -8.47
C LYS A 173 -32.66 11.94 -7.51
N LEU A 174 -32.46 10.79 -6.87
CA LEU A 174 -31.33 10.56 -5.96
C LEU A 174 -30.02 10.28 -6.71
N ASP A 175 -30.03 10.14 -8.03
CA ASP A 175 -28.85 9.83 -8.85
C ASP A 175 -28.59 10.87 -9.94
N THR A 176 -27.61 11.73 -9.73
CA THR A 176 -27.19 12.75 -10.70
C THR A 176 -26.50 12.17 -11.94
N SER A 177 -26.13 10.88 -11.92
CA SER A 177 -25.57 10.19 -13.09
C SER A 177 -26.64 9.64 -14.04
N THR A 178 -27.91 9.66 -13.64
CA THR A 178 -29.01 9.32 -14.55
C THR A 178 -29.08 10.39 -15.64
N PRO A 179 -28.95 10.02 -16.93
CA PRO A 179 -29.02 11.00 -18.00
C PRO A 179 -30.45 11.54 -18.08
N GLU A 180 -30.61 12.86 -17.96
CA GLU A 180 -31.86 13.57 -18.26
C GLU A 180 -32.39 13.23 -19.68
N TYR A 181 -31.50 12.75 -20.57
CA TYR A 181 -31.76 12.45 -21.98
C TYR A 181 -32.02 10.97 -22.30
N ALA A 182 -32.42 10.15 -21.32
CA ALA A 182 -32.73 8.73 -21.56
C ALA A 182 -33.97 8.53 -22.46
N THR A 183 -34.89 9.49 -22.45
CA THR A 183 -36.06 9.52 -23.34
C THR A 183 -35.76 10.32 -24.61
N PRO A 184 -36.26 9.89 -25.77
CA PRO A 184 -36.09 10.59 -27.03
C PRO A 184 -37.00 11.82 -27.06
N GLY A 185 -36.55 12.92 -26.46
CA GLY A 185 -37.19 14.24 -26.52
C GLY A 185 -37.77 14.78 -25.21
N ILE A 186 -38.53 15.87 -25.32
CA ILE A 186 -39.08 16.71 -24.22
C ILE A 186 -40.13 15.97 -23.36
N ALA A 187 -40.70 14.87 -23.87
CA ALA A 187 -41.74 14.10 -23.21
C ALA A 187 -41.18 12.98 -22.32
N GLU A 188 -40.62 13.38 -21.18
CA GLU A 188 -40.13 12.47 -20.16
C GLU A 188 -41.26 11.70 -19.44
N LEU A 189 -40.92 10.61 -18.73
CA LEU A 189 -41.85 9.87 -17.86
C LEU A 189 -42.59 10.79 -16.86
N ARG A 190 -41.95 11.90 -16.45
CA ARG A 190 -42.56 12.92 -15.59
C ARG A 190 -43.76 13.62 -16.25
N VAL A 191 -43.66 13.96 -17.54
CA VAL A 191 -44.74 14.56 -18.34
C VAL A 191 -45.92 13.59 -18.45
N LEU A 192 -45.62 12.31 -18.67
CA LEU A 192 -46.62 11.24 -18.71
C LEU A 192 -47.36 11.09 -17.36
N MET A 193 -46.62 11.10 -16.26
CA MET A 193 -47.18 11.01 -14.91
C MET A 193 -48.04 12.22 -14.55
N ALA A 194 -47.68 13.42 -15.02
CA ALA A 194 -48.50 14.62 -14.86
C ALA A 194 -49.85 14.50 -15.59
N GLN A 195 -49.86 14.01 -16.83
CA GLN A 195 -51.11 13.79 -17.59
C GLN A 195 -51.99 12.71 -16.94
N ILE A 196 -51.39 11.62 -16.45
CA ILE A 196 -52.12 10.57 -15.72
C ILE A 196 -52.69 11.12 -14.41
N ALA A 197 -51.94 11.94 -13.68
CA ALA A 197 -52.44 12.59 -12.46
C ALA A 197 -53.62 13.53 -12.73
N ARG A 198 -53.61 14.28 -13.85
CA ARG A 198 -54.75 15.09 -14.32
C ARG A 198 -55.98 14.23 -14.63
N TRP A 199 -55.78 13.13 -15.36
CA TRP A 199 -56.85 12.17 -15.67
C TRP A 199 -57.49 11.54 -14.43
N LEU A 200 -56.70 11.26 -13.40
CA LEU A 200 -57.17 10.71 -12.12
C LEU A 200 -57.76 11.78 -11.18
N ARG A 201 -57.69 13.07 -11.55
CA ARG A 201 -58.06 14.23 -10.71
C ARG A 201 -57.27 14.34 -9.40
N TRP A 202 -56.03 13.87 -9.37
CA TRP A 202 -55.14 13.96 -8.20
C TRP A 202 -54.36 15.27 -8.22
N HIS A 203 -55.01 16.36 -7.81
CA HIS A 203 -54.49 17.72 -7.93
C HIS A 203 -53.11 17.94 -7.27
N GLU A 204 -52.84 17.31 -6.12
CA GLU A 204 -51.56 17.44 -5.42
C GLU A 204 -50.41 16.86 -6.25
N TYR A 205 -50.58 15.65 -6.78
CA TYR A 205 -49.59 15.01 -7.66
C TYR A 205 -49.45 15.72 -9.01
N ALA A 206 -50.55 16.22 -9.59
CA ALA A 206 -50.49 17.00 -10.81
C ALA A 206 -49.64 18.26 -10.61
N SER A 207 -49.88 19.01 -9.53
CA SER A 207 -49.10 20.21 -9.19
C SER A 207 -47.62 19.91 -8.93
N TYR A 208 -47.34 18.76 -8.30
CA TYR A 208 -45.98 18.29 -8.03
C TYR A 208 -45.20 18.03 -9.32
N TYR A 209 -45.78 17.25 -10.23
CA TYR A 209 -45.11 16.94 -11.48
C TYR A 209 -44.99 18.17 -12.37
N GLU A 210 -46.01 19.04 -12.41
CA GLU A 210 -46.02 20.32 -13.15
C GLU A 210 -44.92 21.29 -12.73
N MET A 211 -44.42 21.19 -11.49
CA MET A 211 -43.41 22.09 -10.97
C MET A 211 -42.03 21.90 -11.62
N GLY A 212 -41.80 22.57 -12.76
CA GLY A 212 -40.56 22.44 -13.54
C GLY A 212 -40.69 21.55 -14.78
N LEU A 213 -41.92 21.28 -15.26
CA LEU A 213 -42.13 20.73 -16.60
C LEU A 213 -41.76 21.75 -17.68
N GLN A 214 -41.17 21.25 -18.75
CA GLN A 214 -40.82 22.04 -19.94
C GLN A 214 -41.90 21.94 -21.03
N GLU A 215 -42.65 20.83 -21.09
CA GLU A 215 -43.77 20.65 -22.03
C GLU A 215 -45.10 21.14 -21.44
N GLU A 216 -45.82 21.98 -22.18
CA GLU A 216 -47.16 22.42 -21.80
C GLU A 216 -48.21 21.33 -22.07
N LEU A 217 -48.82 20.83 -21.00
CA LEU A 217 -49.92 19.87 -21.05
C LEU A 217 -51.22 20.55 -21.46
N GLU A 218 -51.81 20.10 -22.58
CA GLU A 218 -53.03 20.68 -23.14
C GLU A 218 -54.29 20.25 -22.37
N SER A 219 -55.05 21.22 -21.87
CA SER A 219 -56.28 21.00 -21.10
C SER A 219 -57.41 20.29 -21.88
N ARG A 220 -57.29 20.19 -23.21
CA ARG A 220 -58.27 19.53 -24.08
C ARG A 220 -58.37 18.01 -23.84
N TYR A 221 -57.34 17.40 -23.26
CA TYR A 221 -57.29 15.96 -22.98
C TYR A 221 -57.55 15.61 -21.52
N ASP A 222 -57.86 16.57 -20.65
CA ASP A 222 -58.06 16.33 -19.21
C ASP A 222 -59.35 15.55 -18.91
N ASN A 223 -60.35 15.65 -19.79
CA ASN A 223 -61.68 15.01 -19.61
C ASN A 223 -61.84 13.66 -20.35
N VAL A 224 -60.75 13.01 -20.75
CA VAL A 224 -60.79 11.74 -21.50
C VAL A 224 -61.25 10.56 -20.62
N LEU A 225 -61.08 10.65 -19.30
CA LEU A 225 -61.53 9.67 -18.32
C LEU A 225 -62.80 10.18 -17.60
N ALA A 226 -63.89 9.39 -17.66
CA ALA A 226 -65.18 9.75 -17.06
C ALA A 226 -65.37 9.27 -15.61
N ILE A 227 -64.39 8.56 -15.02
CA ILE A 227 -64.49 7.92 -13.70
C ILE A 227 -63.56 8.61 -12.68
N GLU A 228 -64.10 8.94 -11.51
CA GLU A 228 -63.31 9.46 -10.37
C GLU A 228 -62.73 8.30 -9.55
N ILE A 229 -61.40 8.18 -9.50
CA ILE A 229 -60.70 7.21 -8.66
C ILE A 229 -60.15 7.94 -7.42
N PRO A 230 -60.63 7.64 -6.20
CA PRO A 230 -60.18 8.32 -5.00
C PRO A 230 -58.69 8.06 -4.72
N GLN A 231 -58.00 9.08 -4.21
CA GLN A 231 -56.61 8.96 -3.76
C GLN A 231 -56.54 8.06 -2.51
N PRO A 232 -55.62 7.08 -2.47
CA PRO A 232 -55.47 6.22 -1.30
C PRO A 232 -54.91 6.98 -0.09
N GLN A 233 -55.49 6.76 1.10
CA GLN A 233 -55.10 7.43 2.36
C GLN A 233 -53.63 7.19 2.77
N TRP A 234 -53.04 6.06 2.36
CA TRP A 234 -51.65 5.70 2.67
C TRP A 234 -50.61 6.48 1.86
N MET A 235 -51.04 7.22 0.85
CA MET A 235 -50.17 7.99 -0.04
C MET A 235 -49.91 9.42 0.48
N GLY A 236 -50.67 9.90 1.47
CA GLY A 236 -50.81 11.32 1.80
C GLY A 236 -49.86 11.95 2.82
N LYS A 237 -48.56 11.61 2.87
CA LYS A 237 -47.64 12.29 3.82
C LYS A 237 -46.26 12.70 3.30
N SER A 238 -45.70 12.08 2.28
CA SER A 238 -44.42 12.54 1.69
C SER A 238 -44.35 12.10 0.24
N TYR A 239 -44.65 13.04 -0.65
CA TYR A 239 -44.67 12.84 -2.10
C TYR A 239 -43.29 12.97 -2.74
N ASP A 240 -42.33 13.51 -2.00
CA ASP A 240 -41.01 13.87 -2.50
C ASP A 240 -39.92 13.23 -1.61
N VAL A 241 -39.00 12.50 -2.22
CA VAL A 241 -37.91 11.83 -1.49
C VAL A 241 -36.91 12.81 -0.89
N ILE A 242 -36.69 13.97 -1.53
CA ILE A 242 -35.79 15.03 -1.05
C ILE A 242 -36.43 15.77 0.12
N GLU A 243 -37.73 16.05 0.06
CA GLU A 243 -38.47 16.62 1.19
C GLU A 243 -38.49 15.64 2.38
N TRP A 244 -38.67 14.35 2.11
CA TRP A 244 -38.59 13.30 3.11
C TRP A 244 -37.18 13.23 3.76
N ILE A 245 -36.11 13.26 2.96
CA ILE A 245 -34.73 13.29 3.48
C ILE A 245 -34.51 14.55 4.33
N ASN A 246 -34.94 15.71 3.83
CA ASN A 246 -34.75 16.99 4.51
C ASN A 246 -35.52 17.05 5.84
N THR A 247 -36.77 16.60 5.87
CA THR A 247 -37.58 16.55 7.11
C THR A 247 -36.99 15.59 8.13
N ASN A 248 -36.46 14.43 7.71
CA ASN A 248 -35.78 13.50 8.61
C ASN A 248 -34.46 14.06 9.15
N LEU A 249 -33.68 14.77 8.34
CA LEU A 249 -32.41 15.37 8.77
C LEU A 249 -32.61 16.61 9.67
N THR A 250 -33.64 17.43 9.42
CA THR A 250 -33.84 18.72 10.11
C THR A 250 -34.83 18.65 11.27
N ARG A 251 -35.97 17.97 11.11
CA ARG A 251 -37.05 17.93 12.10
C ARG A 251 -37.00 16.69 12.98
N GLY A 252 -36.32 15.63 12.53
CA GLY A 252 -36.28 14.35 13.24
C GLY A 252 -37.64 13.64 13.31
N ASP A 253 -38.61 14.06 12.49
CA ASP A 253 -39.85 13.34 12.25
C ASP A 253 -39.49 12.07 11.47
N ARG A 254 -39.20 11.00 12.22
CA ARG A 254 -38.71 9.70 11.74
C ARG A 254 -39.82 8.92 11.03
N THR A 255 -40.43 9.53 10.02
CA THR A 255 -41.50 8.96 9.19
C THR A 255 -40.91 8.06 8.12
N ASP A 256 -41.47 6.88 7.94
CA ASP A 256 -41.05 5.96 6.87
C ASP A 256 -41.53 6.46 5.51
N PHE A 257 -40.66 6.38 4.50
CA PHE A 257 -41.01 6.68 3.12
C PHE A 257 -41.82 5.54 2.49
N LEU A 258 -42.65 5.89 1.50
CA LEU A 258 -43.37 4.91 0.70
C LEU A 258 -42.39 4.04 -0.08
N THR A 259 -42.39 2.73 0.16
CA THR A 259 -41.55 1.78 -0.59
C THR A 259 -42.40 0.79 -1.38
N LEU A 260 -41.83 0.15 -2.40
CA LEU A 260 -42.53 -0.86 -3.21
C LEU A 260 -43.04 -2.04 -2.37
N ALA A 261 -42.28 -2.41 -1.33
CA ALA A 261 -42.67 -3.44 -0.37
C ALA A 261 -43.91 -3.02 0.45
N PHE A 262 -44.02 -1.72 0.74
CA PHE A 262 -45.13 -1.13 1.46
C PHE A 262 -46.41 -1.03 0.61
N ALA A 263 -46.26 -0.61 -0.65
CA ALA A 263 -47.36 -0.54 -1.63
C ALA A 263 -48.04 -1.90 -1.85
N ARG A 264 -47.26 -3.00 -1.85
CA ARG A 264 -47.80 -4.37 -1.99
C ARG A 264 -48.68 -4.81 -0.81
N GLN A 265 -48.39 -4.34 0.41
CA GLN A 265 -49.11 -4.76 1.62
C GLN A 265 -50.39 -3.95 1.86
N LYS A 266 -50.72 -2.97 1.00
CA LYS A 266 -51.88 -2.06 1.13
C LYS A 266 -51.98 -1.39 2.53
N GLY A 267 -50.85 -1.23 3.22
CA GLY A 267 -50.79 -0.60 4.55
C GLY A 267 -50.68 0.93 4.44
N VAL A 268 -50.83 1.65 5.57
CA VAL A 268 -50.41 3.06 5.76
C VAL A 268 -49.03 3.09 6.42
N PRO A 269 -48.04 3.88 5.95
CA PRO A 269 -46.69 3.88 6.52
C PRO A 269 -46.82 4.28 7.99
N ASP A 270 -46.49 3.36 8.89
CA ASP A 270 -46.54 3.62 10.33
C ASP A 270 -45.15 3.39 10.90
N SER A 271 -44.62 4.45 11.52
CA SER A 271 -43.32 4.53 12.20
C SER A 271 -43.04 3.45 13.27
N SER A 272 -44.09 2.69 13.64
CA SER A 272 -44.08 1.60 14.61
C SER A 272 -43.88 0.20 13.99
N ARG A 273 -44.09 0.05 12.67
CA ARG A 273 -43.97 -1.24 11.98
C ARG A 273 -42.56 -1.43 11.45
N GLN A 274 -41.98 -2.61 11.68
CA GLN A 274 -40.69 -2.96 11.08
C GLN A 274 -40.84 -2.98 9.55
N PRO A 275 -39.88 -2.40 8.80
CA PRO A 275 -39.94 -2.42 7.35
C PRO A 275 -39.92 -3.88 6.87
N PRO A 276 -40.78 -4.27 5.93
CA PRO A 276 -40.78 -5.62 5.40
C PRO A 276 -39.42 -5.91 4.73
N THR A 277 -38.73 -6.94 5.21
CA THR A 277 -37.40 -7.38 4.74
C THR A 277 -37.51 -8.18 3.44
N ASP A 278 -38.17 -7.63 2.43
CA ASP A 278 -38.28 -8.26 1.10
C ASP A 278 -37.14 -7.73 0.21
N THR A 279 -36.02 -8.45 0.20
CA THR A 279 -34.77 -8.09 -0.51
C THR A 279 -34.89 -8.01 -2.03
N ARG A 280 -36.05 -8.39 -2.59
CA ARG A 280 -36.30 -8.33 -4.03
C ARG A 280 -36.39 -6.89 -4.56
N TRP A 281 -36.74 -5.94 -3.71
CA TRP A 281 -36.93 -4.54 -4.11
C TRP A 281 -35.64 -3.71 -4.02
N ASP A 282 -34.59 -4.24 -3.36
CA ASP A 282 -33.27 -3.59 -3.21
C ASP A 282 -32.60 -3.34 -4.58
N LEU A 283 -32.91 -4.18 -5.58
CA LEU A 283 -32.41 -4.02 -6.94
C LEU A 283 -33.11 -2.89 -7.70
N MET A 284 -34.37 -2.57 -7.35
CA MET A 284 -35.20 -1.61 -8.07
C MET A 284 -35.12 -0.19 -7.48
N THR A 285 -35.03 -0.08 -6.15
CA THR A 285 -34.91 1.21 -5.45
C THR A 285 -33.78 1.18 -4.42
N PRO A 286 -32.51 1.02 -4.85
CA PRO A 286 -31.38 0.83 -3.94
C PRO A 286 -31.12 2.04 -3.03
N ARG A 287 -31.12 3.27 -3.56
CA ARG A 287 -30.78 4.48 -2.81
C ARG A 287 -31.87 4.83 -1.81
N THR A 288 -33.14 4.71 -2.19
CA THR A 288 -34.26 4.90 -1.26
C THR A 288 -34.14 3.93 -0.07
N HIS A 289 -33.77 2.66 -0.33
CA HIS A 289 -33.56 1.68 0.73
C HIS A 289 -32.32 1.99 1.60
N MET A 290 -31.22 2.47 1.00
CA MET A 290 -30.04 2.94 1.74
C MET A 290 -30.39 4.07 2.71
N PHE A 291 -31.19 5.06 2.27
CA PHE A 291 -31.63 6.15 3.14
C PHE A 291 -32.60 5.68 4.23
N GLN A 292 -33.50 4.76 3.93
CA GLN A 292 -34.38 4.17 4.95
C GLN A 292 -33.56 3.44 6.02
N GLY A 293 -32.59 2.61 5.60
CA GLY A 293 -31.65 1.94 6.50
C GLY A 293 -30.82 2.95 7.31
N PHE A 294 -30.35 4.02 6.66
CA PHE A 294 -29.60 5.10 7.30
C PHE A 294 -30.42 5.79 8.40
N PHE A 295 -31.64 6.24 8.12
CA PHE A 295 -32.50 6.89 9.13
C PHE A 295 -32.93 5.94 10.25
N SER A 296 -33.15 4.66 9.95
CA SER A 296 -33.48 3.65 10.97
C SER A 296 -32.37 3.50 12.02
N LYS A 297 -31.11 3.62 11.61
CA LYS A 297 -29.93 3.49 12.48
C LYS A 297 -29.53 4.80 13.13
N LEU A 298 -29.72 5.92 12.43
CA LEU A 298 -29.59 7.26 12.99
C LEU A 298 -30.55 7.47 14.18
N ARG A 299 -31.64 6.69 14.26
CA ARG A 299 -32.57 6.65 15.40
C ARG A 299 -31.84 6.45 16.74
N ALA A 300 -30.74 5.71 16.76
CA ALA A 300 -29.98 5.35 17.95
C ALA A 300 -28.97 6.41 18.41
N ARG A 301 -28.37 7.18 17.49
CA ARG A 301 -27.32 8.16 17.80
C ARG A 301 -27.24 9.24 16.73
N ASN A 302 -27.46 10.52 17.10
CA ASN A 302 -27.52 11.66 16.18
C ASN A 302 -26.24 12.54 16.19
N ASP A 303 -25.10 11.98 16.55
CA ASP A 303 -23.81 12.69 16.49
C ASP A 303 -23.21 12.57 15.08
N ALA A 304 -22.28 13.47 14.70
CA ALA A 304 -21.53 13.36 13.44
C ALA A 304 -20.87 11.97 13.26
N VAL A 305 -20.38 11.37 14.34
CA VAL A 305 -19.82 10.01 14.36
C VAL A 305 -20.90 8.96 14.07
N GLY A 306 -22.07 9.11 14.68
CA GLY A 306 -23.22 8.21 14.47
C GLY A 306 -23.75 8.30 13.04
N ILE A 307 -23.72 9.48 12.42
CA ILE A 307 -24.06 9.69 11.02
C ILE A 307 -23.10 8.89 10.13
N VAL A 308 -21.79 9.01 10.31
CA VAL A 308 -20.79 8.28 9.50
C VAL A 308 -20.89 6.76 9.71
N GLU A 309 -21.13 6.29 10.93
CA GLU A 309 -21.38 4.88 11.25
C GLU A 309 -22.65 4.36 10.57
N ALA A 310 -23.74 5.14 10.62
CA ALA A 310 -24.99 4.81 9.96
C ALA A 310 -24.81 4.76 8.43
N MET A 311 -24.09 5.71 7.83
CA MET A 311 -23.77 5.74 6.40
C MET A 311 -23.07 4.47 5.96
N HIS A 312 -21.97 4.11 6.63
CA HIS A 312 -21.21 2.91 6.30
C HIS A 312 -22.04 1.64 6.45
N SER A 313 -22.78 1.52 7.57
CA SER A 313 -23.61 0.34 7.82
C SER A 313 -24.77 0.17 6.83
N SER A 314 -25.22 1.25 6.20
CA SER A 314 -26.29 1.24 5.20
C SER A 314 -25.77 1.17 3.76
N GLY A 315 -24.46 0.95 3.58
CA GLY A 315 -23.83 0.77 2.27
C GLY A 315 -23.57 2.06 1.50
N ILE A 316 -23.66 3.23 2.14
CA ILE A 316 -23.37 4.52 1.50
C ILE A 316 -21.85 4.68 1.39
N ASP A 317 -21.32 4.32 0.23
CA ASP A 317 -19.90 4.45 -0.11
C ASP A 317 -19.56 5.82 -0.72
N VAL A 318 -18.26 6.12 -0.84
CA VAL A 318 -17.76 7.36 -1.48
C VAL A 318 -18.33 7.55 -2.89
N ARG A 319 -18.49 6.47 -3.66
CA ARG A 319 -19.06 6.51 -5.02
C ARG A 319 -20.54 6.92 -5.02
N VAL A 320 -21.31 6.43 -4.05
CA VAL A 320 -22.71 6.81 -3.89
C VAL A 320 -22.77 8.29 -3.54
N LEU A 321 -21.93 8.76 -2.60
CA LEU A 321 -21.86 10.18 -2.22
C LEU A 321 -21.55 11.11 -3.39
N GLU A 322 -20.67 10.72 -4.31
CA GLU A 322 -20.34 11.53 -5.50
C GLU A 322 -21.51 11.72 -6.49
N THR A 323 -22.50 10.82 -6.45
CA THR A 323 -23.65 10.81 -7.36
C THR A 323 -24.96 11.27 -6.72
N LEU A 324 -24.93 11.68 -5.44
CA LEU A 324 -26.10 12.23 -4.77
C LEU A 324 -26.30 13.71 -5.15
N PRO A 325 -27.55 14.20 -5.20
CA PRO A 325 -27.83 15.62 -5.35
C PRO A 325 -27.17 16.44 -4.25
N GLU A 326 -26.69 17.64 -4.60
CA GLU A 326 -25.95 18.51 -3.68
C GLU A 326 -26.75 18.76 -2.39
N ALA A 327 -28.07 18.97 -2.50
CA ALA A 327 -28.96 19.21 -1.36
C ALA A 327 -28.95 18.09 -0.30
N VAL A 328 -28.76 16.84 -0.72
CA VAL A 328 -28.67 15.67 0.17
C VAL A 328 -27.22 15.42 0.61
N LEU A 329 -26.27 15.74 -0.27
CA LEU A 329 -24.85 15.49 -0.08
C LEU A 329 -24.22 16.44 0.95
N THR A 330 -24.59 17.72 0.95
CA THR A 330 -24.01 18.74 1.85
C THR A 330 -24.05 18.34 3.34
N PRO A 331 -25.20 17.94 3.94
CA PRO A 331 -25.23 17.55 5.35
C PRO A 331 -24.42 16.30 5.67
N LEU A 332 -24.37 15.33 4.74
CA LEU A 332 -23.55 14.12 4.91
C LEU A 332 -22.05 14.44 4.85
N ARG A 333 -21.64 15.34 3.94
CA ARG A 333 -20.26 15.83 3.85
C ARG A 333 -19.83 16.65 5.06
N ASP A 334 -20.73 17.45 5.63
CA ASP A 334 -20.45 18.22 6.84
C ASP A 334 -20.17 17.30 8.04
N ALA A 335 -20.93 16.22 8.19
CA ALA A 335 -20.67 15.19 9.20
C ALA A 335 -19.31 14.49 8.98
N ILE A 336 -18.97 14.18 7.73
CA ILE A 336 -17.65 13.61 7.36
C ILE A 336 -16.52 14.58 7.69
N ALA A 337 -16.65 15.86 7.31
CA ALA A 337 -15.66 16.90 7.55
C ALA A 337 -15.42 17.12 9.06
N SER A 338 -16.50 17.14 9.84
CA SER A 338 -16.43 17.23 11.31
C SER A 338 -15.65 16.08 11.94
N CYS A 339 -15.81 14.86 11.42
CA CYS A 339 -15.09 13.69 11.93
C CYS A 339 -13.66 13.57 11.39
N GLN A 340 -13.33 14.25 10.29
CA GLN A 340 -12.02 14.18 9.63
C GLN A 340 -10.86 14.63 10.53
N ALA A 341 -11.12 15.65 11.35
CA ALA A 341 -10.15 16.19 12.29
C ALA A 341 -9.79 15.20 13.41
N ARG A 342 -10.77 14.43 13.89
CA ARG A 342 -10.63 13.50 15.02
C ARG A 342 -11.47 12.23 14.81
N PRO A 343 -11.02 11.30 13.95
CA PRO A 343 -11.71 10.03 13.77
C PRO A 343 -11.57 9.16 15.03
N PRO A 344 -12.66 8.52 15.49
CA PRO A 344 -12.62 7.50 16.54
C PRO A 344 -11.67 6.34 16.23
N SER A 345 -11.00 5.81 17.25
CA SER A 345 -10.05 4.69 17.12
C SER A 345 -10.71 3.33 16.85
N SER A 346 -12.04 3.23 16.98
CA SER A 346 -12.83 2.01 16.72
C SER A 346 -13.15 1.79 15.24
N TRP A 347 -12.84 2.76 14.36
CA TRP A 347 -13.25 2.72 12.97
C TRP A 347 -12.47 1.71 12.13
N SER A 348 -13.19 1.04 11.23
CA SER A 348 -12.63 0.10 10.26
C SER A 348 -11.88 0.82 9.14
N LYS A 349 -11.08 0.09 8.36
CA LYS A 349 -10.34 0.63 7.20
C LYS A 349 -11.27 1.28 6.17
N ASP A 350 -12.46 0.69 5.97
CA ASP A 350 -13.45 1.19 5.01
C ASP A 350 -14.08 2.50 5.49
N MET A 351 -14.30 2.64 6.79
CA MET A 351 -14.76 3.89 7.39
C MET A 351 -13.71 5.00 7.32
N LEU A 352 -12.44 4.67 7.58
CA LEU A 352 -11.35 5.63 7.41
C LEU A 352 -11.19 6.08 5.95
N LYS A 353 -11.46 5.17 4.99
CA LYS A 353 -11.51 5.50 3.57
C LYS A 353 -12.70 6.40 3.24
N LEU A 354 -13.88 6.15 3.82
CA LEU A 354 -15.07 7.00 3.68
C LEU A 354 -14.80 8.44 4.16
N VAL A 355 -14.06 8.60 5.27
CA VAL A 355 -13.68 9.91 5.82
C VAL A 355 -12.42 10.50 5.14
N SER A 356 -11.90 9.85 4.10
CA SER A 356 -10.69 10.28 3.39
C SER A 356 -9.45 10.42 4.29
N ARG A 357 -9.37 9.60 5.36
CA ARG A 357 -8.23 9.45 6.28
C ARG A 357 -7.53 8.11 6.10
N SER A 358 -7.19 7.79 4.85
CA SER A 358 -6.44 6.57 4.52
C SER A 358 -4.98 6.60 5.02
N ASP A 359 -4.47 7.78 5.37
CA ASP A 359 -3.17 7.98 6.03
C ASP A 359 -3.04 7.20 7.34
N ILE A 360 -4.10 7.16 8.15
CA ILE A 360 -4.12 6.42 9.42
C ILE A 360 -4.06 4.91 9.15
N THR A 361 -4.79 4.41 8.15
CA THR A 361 -4.76 3.00 7.75
C THR A 361 -3.35 2.55 7.37
N LEU A 362 -2.59 3.41 6.68
CA LEU A 362 -1.21 3.14 6.29
C LEU A 362 -0.26 3.02 7.51
N MET A 363 -0.57 3.66 8.64
CA MET A 363 0.23 3.52 9.86
C MET A 363 -0.02 2.18 10.59
N TYR A 364 -1.23 1.62 10.50
CA TYR A 364 -1.61 0.37 11.16
C TYR A 364 -1.21 -0.89 10.39
N GLU A 365 -0.82 -0.77 9.13
CA GLU A 365 -0.26 -1.88 8.34
C GLU A 365 1.27 -1.72 8.24
N PRO A 366 2.06 -2.43 9.06
CA PRO A 366 3.52 -2.36 9.02
C PRO A 366 4.12 -2.91 7.71
N SER A 367 3.28 -3.51 6.84
CA SER A 367 3.68 -4.35 5.71
C SER A 367 3.13 -3.91 4.36
N MET A 368 2.29 -2.88 4.29
CA MET A 368 2.07 -2.21 3.02
C MET A 368 3.32 -1.40 2.72
N LYS A 369 4.24 -2.05 1.99
CA LYS A 369 5.18 -1.35 1.11
C LYS A 369 4.38 -0.20 0.52
N LEU A 370 4.78 1.04 0.81
CA LEU A 370 4.31 2.17 0.02
C LEU A 370 4.41 1.68 -1.41
N GLN A 371 3.27 1.55 -2.11
CA GLN A 371 3.33 1.30 -3.54
C GLN A 371 4.19 2.43 -4.07
N GLN A 372 5.40 2.05 -4.47
CA GLN A 372 6.44 2.93 -4.97
C GLN A 372 5.87 3.54 -6.24
N ARG A 373 5.12 4.64 -6.11
CA ARG A 373 5.25 5.68 -7.10
C ARG A 373 6.73 6.03 -7.03
N PRO A 374 7.51 5.89 -8.11
CA PRO A 374 8.85 6.42 -8.10
C PRO A 374 8.68 7.87 -7.69
N PHE A 375 9.12 8.19 -6.48
CA PHE A 375 9.26 9.56 -6.07
C PHE A 375 10.36 10.09 -6.97
N ASN A 376 9.96 10.60 -8.14
CA ASN A 376 10.70 11.62 -8.85
C ASN A 376 10.64 12.87 -7.96
N ILE A 377 11.24 12.79 -6.77
CA ILE A 377 11.81 13.96 -6.12
C ILE A 377 13.07 14.22 -6.95
N THR A 378 12.86 14.70 -8.19
CA THR A 378 13.72 15.74 -8.71
C THR A 378 13.67 16.82 -7.67
N ALA A 379 14.65 16.81 -6.75
CA ALA A 379 15.00 18.01 -6.02
C ALA A 379 15.01 19.16 -7.05
N PRO A 380 14.52 20.37 -6.70
CA PRO A 380 14.66 21.51 -7.59
C PRO A 380 16.13 21.89 -7.60
N ILE A 381 16.91 21.13 -8.36
CA ILE A 381 18.28 21.46 -8.68
C ILE A 381 18.17 22.24 -9.98
N HIS A 382 18.56 23.51 -9.93
CA HIS A 382 18.99 24.28 -11.10
C HIS A 382 20.24 23.60 -11.72
N ILE A 383 20.08 22.36 -12.19
CA ILE A 383 21.09 21.54 -12.87
C ILE A 383 20.50 21.23 -14.25
N ALA A 384 20.45 22.27 -15.08
CA ALA A 384 20.33 22.11 -16.51
C ALA A 384 21.67 22.49 -17.14
N SER A 385 22.69 21.64 -16.92
CA SER A 385 23.94 21.62 -17.70
C SER A 385 24.84 20.46 -17.26
N TRP A 386 24.39 19.21 -17.41
CA TRP A 386 25.35 18.10 -17.43
C TRP A 386 25.79 17.94 -18.87
N ASP A 387 27.06 18.25 -19.13
CA ASP A 387 27.69 18.09 -20.44
C ASP A 387 27.68 16.60 -20.82
N PHE A 388 27.41 16.29 -22.08
CA PHE A 388 27.26 14.91 -22.58
C PHE A 388 28.48 14.04 -22.25
N ARG A 389 29.66 14.66 -22.22
CA ARG A 389 30.92 14.01 -21.85
C ARG A 389 30.96 13.61 -20.38
N THR A 390 30.39 14.43 -19.49
CA THR A 390 30.24 14.14 -18.06
C THR A 390 29.27 12.99 -17.85
N ILE A 391 28.16 12.97 -18.62
CA ILE A 391 27.18 11.88 -18.60
C ILE A 391 27.84 10.55 -19.01
N CYS A 392 28.63 10.53 -20.09
CA CYS A 392 29.35 9.32 -20.52
C CYS A 392 30.41 8.86 -19.51
N GLN A 393 31.17 9.78 -18.90
CA GLN A 393 32.14 9.43 -17.84
C GLN A 393 31.45 8.91 -16.58
N THR A 394 30.34 9.52 -16.16
CA THR A 394 29.54 9.00 -15.05
C THR A 394 28.90 7.67 -15.40
N LEU A 395 28.54 7.42 -16.66
CA LEU A 395 27.99 6.15 -17.11
C LEU A 395 29.05 5.03 -17.03
N ASP A 396 30.30 5.29 -17.41
CA ASP A 396 31.40 4.32 -17.22
C ASP A 396 31.71 4.07 -15.73
N GLU A 397 31.60 5.10 -14.87
CA GLU A 397 31.66 4.92 -13.40
C GLU A 397 30.44 4.18 -12.84
N PHE A 398 29.24 4.40 -13.39
CA PHE A 398 27.98 3.73 -13.02
C PHE A 398 27.96 2.27 -13.46
N ILE A 399 28.53 1.97 -14.63
CA ILE A 399 28.67 0.61 -15.15
C ILE A 399 29.73 -0.17 -14.35
N SER A 400 30.76 0.52 -13.83
CA SER A 400 31.79 -0.07 -12.96
C SER A 400 31.36 -0.24 -11.49
N ALA A 401 30.45 0.61 -11.00
CA ALA A 401 29.82 0.48 -9.70
C ALA A 401 28.61 -0.46 -9.80
N GLY A 402 28.83 -1.76 -9.58
CA GLY A 402 27.79 -2.79 -9.68
C GLY A 402 26.43 -2.34 -9.13
N TYR A 403 25.44 -2.37 -10.03
CA TYR A 403 23.98 -2.23 -9.87
C TYR A 403 23.52 -2.30 -8.41
N ASP A 404 23.10 -1.16 -7.86
CA ASP A 404 22.64 -1.02 -6.46
C ASP A 404 21.44 -0.08 -6.35
N ASP A 405 20.51 -0.17 -7.30
CA ASP A 405 19.52 0.90 -7.52
C ASP A 405 18.08 0.41 -7.45
N GLY A 406 17.52 0.46 -6.24
CA GLY A 406 16.09 0.23 -6.01
C GLY A 406 15.68 0.73 -4.64
N GLU A 407 15.79 -0.10 -3.61
CA GLU A 407 15.46 0.30 -2.24
C GLU A 407 16.61 1.07 -1.54
N GLY A 408 17.85 0.91 -2.01
CA GLY A 408 19.01 1.68 -1.51
C GLY A 408 18.91 3.17 -1.85
N THR A 409 18.32 3.52 -2.99
CA THR A 409 18.13 4.91 -3.42
C THR A 409 17.02 5.62 -2.66
N GLU A 410 15.98 4.91 -2.22
CA GLU A 410 14.95 5.46 -1.32
C GLU A 410 15.55 5.84 0.04
N ARG A 411 16.36 4.96 0.64
CA ARG A 411 17.05 5.28 1.90
C ARG A 411 18.07 6.38 1.73
N GLN A 412 18.76 6.45 0.59
CA GLN A 412 19.62 7.59 0.27
C GLN A 412 18.82 8.89 0.11
N ALA A 413 17.59 8.86 -0.41
CA ALA A 413 16.71 10.02 -0.46
C ALA A 413 16.34 10.49 0.96
N VAL A 414 16.08 9.57 1.88
CA VAL A 414 15.86 9.89 3.31
C VAL A 414 17.12 10.54 3.91
N ILE A 415 18.32 10.01 3.64
CA ILE A 415 19.58 10.59 4.13
C ILE A 415 19.79 12.00 3.55
N ARG A 416 19.45 12.21 2.26
CA ARG A 416 19.49 13.55 1.63
C ARG A 416 18.46 14.50 2.22
N ALA A 417 17.28 14.01 2.63
CA ALA A 417 16.30 14.82 3.33
C ALA A 417 16.79 15.22 4.74
N LEU A 418 17.49 14.32 5.44
CA LEU A 418 18.09 14.58 6.76
C LEU A 418 19.24 15.59 6.68
N PHE A 419 20.13 15.44 5.69
CA PHE A 419 21.30 16.30 5.47
C PHE A 419 21.15 17.14 4.20
N LYS A 420 20.05 17.88 4.08
CA LYS A 420 19.75 18.67 2.87
C LYS A 420 20.69 19.84 2.60
N GLU A 421 21.34 20.37 3.64
CA GLU A 421 22.11 21.62 3.59
C GLU A 421 23.59 21.38 3.21
N ASP A 422 24.06 20.14 3.23
CA ASP A 422 25.48 19.81 3.11
C ASP A 422 25.69 18.50 2.33
N ARG A 423 26.90 18.28 1.82
CA ARG A 423 27.28 17.11 1.00
C ARG A 423 27.99 16.02 1.80
N ARG A 424 27.76 15.95 3.12
CA ARG A 424 28.43 15.01 4.04
C ARG A 424 28.36 13.56 3.59
N LEU A 425 27.23 13.15 3.00
CA LEU A 425 27.09 11.79 2.47
C LEU A 425 28.08 11.54 1.34
N ASN A 426 28.20 12.47 0.38
CA ASN A 426 29.14 12.35 -0.73
C ASN A 426 30.59 12.33 -0.21
N GLU A 427 30.95 13.22 0.70
CA GLU A 427 32.28 13.26 1.31
C GLU A 427 32.61 11.97 2.06
N ALA A 428 31.66 11.45 2.85
CA ALA A 428 31.83 10.17 3.56
C ALA A 428 31.99 8.99 2.59
N GLN A 429 31.24 8.98 1.48
CA GLN A 429 31.37 7.97 0.43
C GLN A 429 32.74 8.03 -0.26
N ASP A 430 33.25 9.23 -0.53
CA ASP A 430 34.56 9.44 -1.13
C ASP A 430 35.69 9.06 -0.19
N LEU A 431 35.59 9.43 1.10
CA LEU A 431 36.52 9.02 2.15
C LEU A 431 36.54 7.50 2.34
N LEU A 432 35.40 6.81 2.22
CA LEU A 432 35.29 5.36 2.43
C LEU A 432 35.36 4.54 1.13
N SER A 433 35.81 5.14 0.02
CA SER A 433 36.00 4.44 -1.24
C SER A 433 37.23 3.52 -1.21
N THR A 434 37.07 2.29 -1.71
CA THR A 434 38.15 1.28 -1.82
C THR A 434 38.57 0.96 -3.26
N HIS A 435 37.83 1.48 -4.24
CA HIS A 435 38.02 1.21 -5.68
C HIS A 435 38.60 2.41 -6.44
N ARG A 436 38.39 3.64 -5.93
CA ARG A 436 38.96 4.86 -6.51
C ARG A 436 40.43 5.00 -6.11
N PRO A 437 41.35 5.31 -7.05
CA PRO A 437 42.74 5.55 -6.72
C PRO A 437 42.86 6.82 -5.86
N ARG A 438 43.68 6.77 -4.80
CA ARG A 438 43.87 7.92 -3.91
C ARG A 438 44.83 8.92 -4.54
N ILE A 439 44.52 10.20 -4.40
CA ILE A 439 45.40 11.29 -4.84
C ILE A 439 46.24 11.71 -3.64
N VAL A 440 47.56 11.64 -3.79
CA VAL A 440 48.52 11.97 -2.74
C VAL A 440 49.46 13.05 -3.26
N ARG A 441 49.83 14.02 -2.41
CA ARG A 441 50.81 15.05 -2.77
C ARG A 441 52.15 14.72 -2.13
N LEU A 442 53.21 14.69 -2.95
CA LEU A 442 54.59 14.59 -2.49
C LEU A 442 55.41 15.65 -3.23
N GLU A 443 55.96 16.60 -2.48
CA GLU A 443 56.87 17.61 -3.01
C GLU A 443 58.30 17.07 -2.99
N SER A 444 59.07 17.33 -4.04
CA SER A 444 60.48 16.93 -4.11
C SER A 444 61.32 17.95 -3.33
N GLU A 445 62.16 17.48 -2.41
CA GLU A 445 63.12 18.35 -1.72
C GLU A 445 64.33 18.68 -2.62
N PRO A 446 64.90 19.90 -2.50
CA PRO A 446 66.10 20.29 -3.24
C PRO A 446 67.32 19.53 -2.70
N GLY A 447 67.57 18.35 -3.26
CA GLY A 447 68.64 17.45 -2.84
C GLY A 447 68.37 15.98 -3.15
N TRP A 448 67.11 15.63 -3.44
CA TRP A 448 66.76 14.26 -3.81
C TRP A 448 67.14 13.95 -5.26
N THR A 449 67.75 12.78 -5.46
CA THR A 449 67.87 12.20 -6.81
C THR A 449 66.52 11.64 -7.27
N GLU A 450 66.33 11.44 -8.58
CA GLU A 450 65.12 10.82 -9.11
C GLU A 450 64.84 9.43 -8.51
N SER A 451 65.89 8.65 -8.22
CA SER A 451 65.77 7.35 -7.58
C SER A 451 65.28 7.46 -6.14
N GLN A 452 65.80 8.42 -5.38
CA GLN A 452 65.38 8.68 -4.00
C GLN A 452 63.94 9.19 -3.95
N TYR A 453 63.56 10.06 -4.88
CA TYR A 453 62.17 10.53 -4.99
C TYR A 453 61.20 9.37 -5.29
N LEU A 454 61.55 8.46 -6.21
CA LEU A 454 60.74 7.28 -6.50
C LEU A 454 60.61 6.34 -5.29
N GLU A 455 61.68 6.16 -4.52
CA GLU A 455 61.65 5.37 -3.28
C GLU A 455 60.72 5.99 -2.24
N LYS A 456 60.79 7.33 -2.07
CA LYS A 456 59.89 8.08 -1.19
C LYS A 456 58.43 8.01 -1.65
N GLN A 457 58.18 8.05 -2.97
CA GLN A 457 56.85 7.82 -3.53
C GLN A 457 56.33 6.42 -3.17
N LYS A 458 57.14 5.37 -3.37
CA LYS A 458 56.76 3.99 -3.03
C LYS A 458 56.48 3.81 -1.54
N GLU A 459 57.31 4.43 -0.68
CA GLU A 459 57.12 4.42 0.77
C GLU A 459 55.78 5.05 1.17
N LEU A 460 55.47 6.24 0.61
CA LEU A 460 54.23 6.95 0.86
C LEU A 460 53.00 6.15 0.37
N VAL A 461 53.07 5.60 -0.84
CA VAL A 461 52.00 4.79 -1.42
C VAL A 461 51.77 3.51 -0.62
N SER A 462 52.82 2.87 -0.12
CA SER A 462 52.71 1.69 0.75
C SER A 462 51.97 2.03 2.05
N ARG A 463 52.29 3.17 2.71
CA ARG A 463 51.56 3.64 3.90
C ARG A 463 50.08 3.91 3.62
N VAL A 464 49.75 4.57 2.50
CA VAL A 464 48.37 4.84 2.08
C VAL A 464 47.61 3.56 1.74
N ALA A 465 48.29 2.58 1.11
CA ALA A 465 47.72 1.27 0.82
C ALA A 465 47.36 0.53 2.11
N THR A 466 48.22 0.55 3.15
CA THR A 466 47.90 -0.03 4.46
C THR A 466 46.67 0.64 5.08
N GLY A 467 46.56 1.97 5.02
CA GLY A 467 45.36 2.69 5.47
C GLY A 467 44.09 2.31 4.70
N THR A 468 44.22 2.04 3.40
CA THR A 468 43.10 1.63 2.53
C THR A 468 42.52 0.26 2.94
N LEU A 469 43.35 -0.63 3.47
CA LEU A 469 42.91 -1.95 3.96
C LEU A 469 42.02 -1.88 5.20
N ALA A 470 42.05 -0.78 5.96
CA ALA A 470 41.21 -0.56 7.15
C ALA A 470 39.84 0.07 6.82
N ILE A 471 39.67 0.67 5.64
CA ILE A 471 38.44 1.33 5.19
C ILE A 471 37.17 0.43 5.22
N PRO A 472 37.23 -0.88 4.88
CA PRO A 472 36.02 -1.69 4.79
C PRO A 472 35.15 -1.71 6.05
N ALA A 473 35.73 -1.60 7.25
CA ALA A 473 34.96 -1.55 8.50
C ALA A 473 34.05 -0.32 8.56
N GLY A 474 34.56 0.87 8.24
CA GLY A 474 33.77 2.10 8.17
C GLY A 474 32.75 2.07 7.02
N ARG A 475 33.14 1.50 5.87
CA ARG A 475 32.23 1.30 4.73
C ARG A 475 31.05 0.40 5.09
N ALA A 476 31.27 -0.67 5.86
CA ALA A 476 30.21 -1.56 6.32
C ALA A 476 29.15 -0.82 7.14
N LEU A 477 29.58 0.07 8.04
CA LEU A 477 28.70 0.88 8.87
C LEU A 477 27.92 1.89 8.04
N LEU A 478 28.56 2.55 7.07
CA LEU A 478 27.90 3.51 6.19
C LEU A 478 26.78 2.87 5.35
N TYR A 479 27.01 1.65 4.85
CA TYR A 479 26.07 0.96 3.96
C TYR A 479 25.20 -0.10 4.66
N TYR A 480 25.23 -0.18 5.99
CA TYR A 480 24.57 -1.24 6.76
C TYR A 480 23.07 -1.35 6.43
N GLY A 481 22.66 -2.52 5.95
CA GLY A 481 21.27 -2.84 5.65
C GLY A 481 20.59 -1.97 4.59
N LEU A 482 21.35 -1.37 3.66
CA LEU A 482 20.81 -0.52 2.58
C LEU A 482 20.48 -1.28 1.29
N ARG A 483 21.05 -2.46 1.06
CA ARG A 483 20.96 -3.20 -0.21
C ARG A 483 19.96 -4.36 -0.16
N TYR A 484 19.26 -4.55 -1.27
CA TYR A 484 18.39 -5.70 -1.53
C TYR A 484 18.86 -6.39 -2.81
N PRO A 485 19.59 -7.52 -2.70
CA PRO A 485 20.21 -8.14 -3.86
C PRO A 485 19.18 -8.80 -4.77
N LEU A 486 19.42 -8.73 -6.08
CA LEU A 486 18.67 -9.51 -7.06
C LEU A 486 19.07 -10.99 -6.98
N LEU A 487 18.11 -11.86 -6.70
CA LEU A 487 18.36 -13.29 -6.50
C LEU A 487 18.87 -14.01 -7.78
N THR A 488 18.64 -13.43 -8.95
CA THR A 488 19.07 -13.96 -10.25
C THR A 488 20.52 -13.64 -10.61
N GLN A 489 21.19 -12.76 -9.85
CA GLN A 489 22.52 -12.27 -10.18
C GLN A 489 23.55 -12.66 -9.10
N LYS A 490 24.81 -12.79 -9.53
CA LYS A 490 25.92 -12.97 -8.60
C LYS A 490 26.21 -11.63 -7.92
N PHE A 491 26.28 -11.66 -6.60
CA PHE A 491 26.61 -10.52 -5.78
C PHE A 491 28.10 -10.18 -5.94
N HIS A 492 28.38 -9.02 -6.54
CA HIS A 492 29.74 -8.61 -6.82
C HIS A 492 30.42 -8.02 -5.57
N ILE A 493 31.50 -8.66 -5.13
CA ILE A 493 32.35 -8.17 -4.04
C ILE A 493 33.61 -7.55 -4.66
N GLY A 494 33.66 -6.21 -4.67
CA GLY A 494 34.79 -5.45 -5.21
C GLY A 494 36.14 -5.78 -4.54
N GLY A 495 37.22 -5.59 -5.27
CA GLY A 495 38.59 -5.67 -4.75
C GLY A 495 39.10 -4.32 -4.23
N PHE A 496 40.40 -4.27 -3.89
CA PHE A 496 41.08 -3.02 -3.55
C PHE A 496 41.80 -2.43 -4.75
N ASN A 497 41.71 -1.12 -4.90
CA ASN A 497 42.63 -0.36 -5.72
C ASN A 497 43.69 0.28 -4.82
N LEU A 498 44.89 -0.31 -4.80
CA LEU A 498 46.00 0.16 -3.97
C LEU A 498 46.90 1.16 -4.72
N ASN A 499 46.56 1.51 -5.97
CA ASN A 499 47.33 2.47 -6.74
C ASN A 499 47.00 3.90 -6.29
N CYS A 500 48.02 4.75 -6.24
CA CYS A 500 47.87 6.15 -5.89
C CYS A 500 48.36 7.05 -7.03
N ILE A 501 47.72 8.20 -7.19
CA ILE A 501 48.14 9.26 -8.13
C ILE A 501 48.95 10.28 -7.33
N VAL A 502 50.24 10.42 -7.63
CA VAL A 502 51.13 11.35 -6.93
C VAL A 502 51.17 12.70 -7.64
N ARG A 503 50.86 13.78 -6.91
CA ARG A 503 50.96 15.18 -7.38
C ARG A 503 52.24 15.84 -6.83
N PRO A 504 52.90 16.73 -7.60
CA PRO A 504 52.40 17.42 -8.80
C PRO A 504 52.60 16.70 -10.13
N THR A 505 53.38 15.61 -10.19
CA THR A 505 53.75 14.93 -11.45
C THR A 505 52.59 14.17 -12.12
N ASN A 506 51.48 13.94 -11.42
CA ASN A 506 50.31 13.16 -11.86
C ASN A 506 50.67 11.75 -12.37
N VAL A 507 51.66 11.11 -11.72
CA VAL A 507 52.06 9.73 -12.05
C VAL A 507 51.32 8.75 -11.15
N THR A 508 50.81 7.66 -11.74
CA THR A 508 50.25 6.53 -10.98
C THR A 508 51.38 5.65 -10.45
N VAL A 509 51.54 5.60 -9.14
CA VAL A 509 52.51 4.74 -8.46
C VAL A 509 51.76 3.59 -7.82
N GLY A 510 52.16 2.37 -8.15
CA GLY A 510 51.63 1.14 -7.56
C GLY A 510 52.47 0.65 -6.39
N VAL A 511 51.88 -0.23 -5.58
CA VAL A 511 52.57 -0.83 -4.45
C VAL A 511 53.43 -2.01 -4.88
N ASP A 512 54.50 -2.29 -4.13
CA ASP A 512 55.29 -3.50 -4.34
C ASP A 512 54.46 -4.75 -3.98
N ARG A 513 54.27 -5.63 -4.97
CA ARG A 513 53.50 -6.86 -4.83
C ARG A 513 54.10 -7.83 -3.81
N SER A 514 55.41 -7.74 -3.54
CA SER A 514 56.08 -8.56 -2.53
C SER A 514 55.64 -8.24 -1.08
N GLN A 515 55.25 -6.99 -0.84
CA GLN A 515 54.79 -6.52 0.47
C GLN A 515 53.30 -6.83 0.72
N PHE A 516 52.51 -6.96 -0.35
CA PHE A 516 51.05 -7.14 -0.32
C PHE A 516 50.62 -8.51 -0.87
N THR A 517 51.25 -9.58 -0.38
CA THR A 517 50.81 -10.95 -0.69
C THR A 517 49.43 -11.23 -0.11
N GLU A 518 48.67 -12.15 -0.70
CA GLU A 518 47.31 -12.47 -0.25
C GLU A 518 47.28 -12.95 1.21
N GLU A 519 48.32 -13.63 1.68
CA GLU A 519 48.48 -14.04 3.08
C GLU A 519 48.62 -12.85 4.04
N LYS A 520 49.36 -11.80 3.64
CA LYS A 520 49.57 -10.60 4.48
C LYS A 520 48.33 -9.69 4.49
N VAL A 521 47.55 -9.70 3.41
CA VAL A 521 46.41 -8.80 3.20
C VAL A 521 45.05 -9.53 3.40
N CYS A 522 45.07 -10.80 3.81
CA CYS A 522 43.90 -11.66 3.92
C CYS A 522 42.75 -11.02 4.73
N TRP A 523 43.07 -10.35 5.85
CA TRP A 523 42.09 -9.65 6.69
C TRP A 523 41.43 -8.46 5.99
N GLY A 524 42.17 -7.69 5.19
CA GLY A 524 41.59 -6.60 4.40
C GLY A 524 40.53 -7.14 3.43
N PHE A 525 40.85 -8.23 2.71
CA PHE A 525 39.91 -8.88 1.81
C PHE A 525 38.73 -9.52 2.54
N PHE A 526 38.96 -10.10 3.72
CA PHE A 526 37.91 -10.61 4.59
C PHE A 526 36.94 -9.49 4.99
N HIS A 527 37.43 -8.36 5.52
CA HIS A 527 36.59 -7.23 5.90
C HIS A 527 35.86 -6.59 4.71
N GLN A 528 36.45 -6.59 3.52
CA GLN A 528 35.77 -6.17 2.29
C GLN A 528 34.56 -7.06 1.96
N GLY A 529 34.68 -8.37 2.19
CA GLY A 529 33.57 -9.32 2.10
C GLY A 529 32.49 -9.06 3.15
N VAL A 530 32.91 -8.84 4.40
CA VAL A 530 31.99 -8.51 5.51
C VAL A 530 31.21 -7.24 5.19
N ALA A 531 31.88 -6.19 4.73
CA ALA A 531 31.25 -4.92 4.39
C ALA A 531 30.21 -5.06 3.27
N ALA A 532 30.51 -5.88 2.26
CA ALA A 532 29.59 -6.13 1.16
C ALA A 532 28.37 -6.93 1.62
N GLY A 533 28.55 -7.92 2.51
CA GLY A 533 27.43 -8.71 3.05
C GLY A 533 26.58 -7.94 4.07
N LEU A 534 27.18 -7.11 4.93
CA LEU A 534 26.46 -6.29 5.92
C LEU A 534 25.64 -5.18 5.25
N ALA A 535 25.99 -4.83 4.02
CA ALA A 535 25.17 -3.94 3.21
C ALA A 535 23.80 -4.54 2.88
N ILE A 536 23.67 -5.88 2.85
CA ILE A 536 22.39 -6.55 2.62
C ILE A 536 21.47 -6.34 3.83
N SER A 537 20.23 -5.92 3.60
CA SER A 537 19.22 -5.77 4.66
C SER A 537 18.86 -7.11 5.31
N SER A 538 18.67 -7.10 6.64
CA SER A 538 18.11 -8.25 7.37
C SER A 538 16.67 -8.57 6.96
N GLN A 539 15.97 -7.60 6.34
CA GLN A 539 14.61 -7.77 5.83
C GLN A 539 14.56 -8.34 4.40
N ALA A 540 15.72 -8.53 3.74
CA ALA A 540 15.79 -9.11 2.41
C ALA A 540 15.26 -10.56 2.44
N LYS A 541 14.32 -10.88 1.54
CA LYS A 541 13.69 -12.21 1.46
C LYS A 541 14.25 -13.01 0.28
N GLY A 542 14.28 -14.34 0.41
CA GLY A 542 14.71 -15.28 -0.65
C GLY A 542 16.22 -15.52 -0.72
N ILE A 543 16.96 -15.15 0.33
CA ILE A 543 18.38 -15.49 0.49
C ILE A 543 18.46 -16.93 1.02
N ASP A 544 18.33 -17.88 0.09
CA ASP A 544 18.28 -19.30 0.43
C ASP A 544 19.67 -19.95 0.31
N THR A 545 19.77 -21.20 0.78
CA THR A 545 20.98 -22.04 0.64
C THR A 545 21.49 -22.08 -0.82
N SER A 546 20.57 -22.12 -1.79
CA SER A 546 20.88 -22.14 -3.22
C SER A 546 21.56 -20.85 -3.69
N TRP A 547 21.06 -19.69 -3.25
CA TRP A 547 21.63 -18.38 -3.60
C TRP A 547 23.01 -18.20 -2.96
N ILE A 548 23.21 -18.65 -1.73
CA ILE A 548 24.52 -18.59 -1.06
C ILE A 548 25.54 -19.48 -1.79
N LEU A 549 25.13 -20.65 -2.27
CA LEU A 549 25.98 -21.53 -3.10
C LEU A 549 26.24 -20.97 -4.50
N TYR A 550 25.26 -20.29 -5.10
CA TYR A 550 25.41 -19.63 -6.40
C TYR A 550 26.48 -18.52 -6.38
N ASN A 551 26.62 -17.85 -5.23
CA ASN A 551 27.64 -16.83 -4.98
C ASN A 551 29.01 -17.39 -4.57
N LYS A 552 29.14 -18.72 -4.40
CA LYS A 552 30.42 -19.33 -4.07
C LYS A 552 31.43 -19.09 -5.20
N PRO A 553 32.62 -18.52 -4.92
CA PRO A 553 33.70 -18.44 -5.91
C PRO A 553 34.11 -19.84 -6.35
N GLY A 554 34.49 -20.00 -7.63
CA GLY A 554 34.64 -21.26 -8.37
C GLY A 554 35.35 -22.41 -7.64
N GLN A 555 36.57 -22.76 -8.07
CA GLN A 555 37.33 -23.89 -7.49
C GLN A 555 37.94 -23.52 -6.13
N ASP A 556 38.56 -22.35 -6.00
CA ASP A 556 39.23 -21.93 -4.76
C ASP A 556 38.35 -21.04 -3.88
N LEU A 557 38.41 -21.28 -2.57
CA LEU A 557 37.75 -20.43 -1.58
C LEU A 557 38.51 -19.11 -1.48
N ASN A 558 37.80 -17.99 -1.56
CA ASN A 558 38.37 -16.65 -1.46
C ASN A 558 38.12 -16.05 -0.06
N ASN A 559 39.11 -15.33 0.47
CA ASN A 559 39.00 -14.56 1.72
C ASN A 559 37.81 -13.58 1.72
N ARG A 560 37.47 -12.99 0.57
CA ARG A 560 36.28 -12.15 0.41
C ARG A 560 34.98 -12.89 0.64
N HIS A 561 34.86 -14.11 0.11
CA HIS A 561 33.65 -14.92 0.30
C HIS A 561 33.51 -15.37 1.76
N ALA A 562 34.63 -15.66 2.41
CA ALA A 562 34.63 -15.99 3.83
C ALA A 562 34.04 -14.85 4.70
N GLY A 563 34.44 -13.60 4.44
CA GLY A 563 33.86 -12.44 5.11
C GLY A 563 32.39 -12.22 4.77
N PHE A 564 32.01 -12.47 3.52
CA PHE A 564 30.61 -12.41 3.09
C PHE A 564 29.71 -13.40 3.86
N LEU A 565 30.19 -14.62 4.10
CA LEU A 565 29.48 -15.61 4.93
C LEU A 565 29.29 -15.12 6.37
N LEU A 566 30.31 -14.51 6.98
CA LEU A 566 30.18 -13.93 8.33
C LEU A 566 29.06 -12.89 8.37
N ALA A 567 29.04 -11.98 7.41
CA ALA A 567 28.06 -10.92 7.35
C ALA A 567 26.62 -11.41 7.15
N LEU A 568 26.42 -12.42 6.29
CA LEU A 568 25.12 -13.08 6.17
C LEU A 568 24.65 -13.68 7.52
N GLY A 569 25.59 -14.15 8.33
CA GLY A 569 25.32 -14.69 9.67
C GLY A 569 24.94 -13.65 10.69
N LEU A 570 25.63 -12.51 10.67
CA LEU A 570 25.30 -11.35 11.50
C LEU A 570 23.92 -10.77 11.13
N ASN A 571 23.54 -10.81 9.85
CA ASN A 571 22.22 -10.39 9.39
C ASN A 571 21.11 -11.43 9.64
N GLY A 572 21.46 -12.64 10.07
CA GLY A 572 20.51 -13.72 10.37
C GLY A 572 20.12 -14.61 9.18
N HIS A 573 20.66 -14.38 7.99
CA HIS A 573 20.36 -15.13 6.76
C HIS A 573 20.99 -16.53 6.72
N LEU A 574 21.92 -16.85 7.64
CA LEU A 574 22.50 -18.19 7.76
C LEU A 574 21.62 -19.19 8.53
N LYS A 575 20.52 -18.75 9.17
CA LYS A 575 19.59 -19.65 9.90
C LYS A 575 18.92 -20.68 9.01
N ASP A 576 18.57 -20.27 7.79
CA ASP A 576 17.86 -21.10 6.81
C ASP A 576 18.80 -21.95 5.95
N VAL A 577 20.11 -21.90 6.24
CA VAL A 577 21.10 -22.66 5.49
C VAL A 577 21.11 -24.12 5.91
N ALA A 578 21.05 -25.00 4.90
CA ALA A 578 21.14 -26.44 5.13
C ALA A 578 22.48 -26.80 5.78
N LYS A 579 22.41 -27.53 6.90
CA LYS A 579 23.57 -27.89 7.73
C LYS A 579 24.70 -28.62 6.98
N TRP A 580 24.36 -29.41 5.95
CA TRP A 580 25.36 -30.08 5.11
C TRP A 580 26.22 -29.09 4.29
N VAL A 581 25.66 -27.93 3.92
CA VAL A 581 26.41 -26.90 3.19
C VAL A 581 27.50 -26.30 4.06
N ALA A 582 27.27 -26.16 5.37
CA ALA A 582 28.32 -25.74 6.30
C ALA A 582 29.51 -26.72 6.28
N PHE A 583 29.26 -28.04 6.28
CA PHE A 583 30.32 -29.04 6.16
C PHE A 583 31.09 -28.92 4.84
N LYS A 584 30.40 -28.68 3.71
CA LYS A 584 31.04 -28.47 2.40
C LYS A 584 32.03 -27.30 2.40
N TYR A 585 31.75 -26.25 3.17
CA TYR A 585 32.65 -25.10 3.32
C TYR A 585 33.82 -25.35 4.29
N LEU A 586 33.69 -26.27 5.23
CA LEU A 586 34.72 -26.61 6.22
C LEU A 586 35.68 -27.70 5.74
N THR A 587 35.27 -28.59 4.84
CA THR A 587 36.12 -29.67 4.28
C THR A 587 37.46 -29.18 3.70
N PRO A 588 37.53 -28.06 2.96
CA PRO A 588 38.80 -27.58 2.36
C PRO A 588 39.80 -27.00 3.37
N LYS A 589 39.46 -26.92 4.67
CA LYS A 589 40.32 -26.39 5.76
C LYS A 589 40.88 -24.97 5.52
N HIS A 590 40.18 -24.15 4.74
CA HIS A 590 40.56 -22.75 4.55
C HIS A 590 40.24 -21.95 5.83
N THR A 591 41.28 -21.40 6.47
CA THR A 591 41.19 -20.74 7.79
C THR A 591 40.14 -19.62 7.81
N MET A 592 40.20 -18.67 6.87
CA MET A 592 39.25 -17.54 6.86
C MET A 592 37.80 -17.98 6.66
N THR A 593 37.56 -18.98 5.80
CA THR A 593 36.20 -19.50 5.58
C THR A 593 35.65 -20.16 6.84
N SER A 594 36.50 -20.92 7.54
CA SER A 594 36.13 -21.51 8.83
C SER A 594 35.78 -20.43 9.86
N ILE A 595 36.59 -19.37 9.97
CA ILE A 595 36.31 -18.24 10.87
C ILE A 595 34.97 -17.59 10.53
N GLY A 596 34.78 -17.18 9.27
CA GLY A 596 33.59 -16.46 8.86
C GLY A 596 32.30 -17.28 9.00
N LEU A 597 32.35 -18.55 8.65
CA LEU A 597 31.19 -19.45 8.74
C LEU A 597 30.85 -19.82 10.19
N LEU A 598 31.83 -20.23 11.00
CA LEU A 598 31.58 -20.66 12.39
C LEU A 598 31.05 -19.49 13.23
N LEU A 599 31.65 -18.31 13.09
CA LEU A 599 31.20 -17.12 13.80
C LEU A 599 29.85 -16.62 13.27
N GLY A 600 29.63 -16.65 11.95
CA GLY A 600 28.36 -16.27 11.33
C GLY A 600 27.21 -17.18 11.75
N LEU A 601 27.43 -18.50 11.79
CA LEU A 601 26.45 -19.46 12.30
C LEU A 601 26.17 -19.24 13.79
N ALA A 602 27.22 -19.07 14.61
CA ALA A 602 27.06 -18.81 16.04
C ALA A 602 26.26 -17.52 16.32
N ALA A 603 26.53 -16.45 15.57
CA ALA A 603 25.80 -15.19 15.68
C ALA A 603 24.34 -15.31 15.22
N SER A 604 24.07 -16.08 14.16
CA SER A 604 22.71 -16.39 13.74
C SER A 604 21.93 -17.12 14.84
N TYR A 605 22.55 -18.07 15.54
CA TYR A 605 21.92 -18.83 16.63
C TYR A 605 22.19 -18.25 18.03
N LEU A 606 22.39 -16.92 18.14
CA LEU A 606 22.66 -16.25 19.41
C LEU A 606 21.63 -16.62 20.48
N GLY A 607 22.10 -17.16 21.61
CA GLY A 607 21.29 -17.51 22.77
C GLY A 607 20.33 -18.70 22.60
N THR A 608 20.34 -19.42 21.47
CA THR A 608 19.38 -20.53 21.25
C THR A 608 19.84 -21.87 21.84
N MET A 609 21.11 -22.03 22.20
CA MET A 609 21.69 -23.28 22.69
C MET A 609 21.48 -24.48 21.74
N ASP A 610 21.50 -24.27 20.41
CA ASP A 610 21.27 -25.36 19.46
C ASP A 610 22.36 -26.44 19.56
N SER A 611 21.92 -27.68 19.80
CA SER A 611 22.80 -28.85 19.97
C SER A 611 23.64 -29.12 18.73
N LEU A 612 23.12 -28.86 17.53
CA LEU A 612 23.81 -29.17 16.28
C LEU A 612 24.96 -28.19 16.03
N ILE A 613 24.72 -26.89 16.21
CA ILE A 613 25.76 -25.87 16.14
C ILE A 613 26.78 -26.05 17.28
N THR A 614 26.34 -26.46 18.47
CA THR A 614 27.24 -26.78 19.58
C THR A 614 28.20 -27.90 19.22
N ARG A 615 27.71 -29.00 18.60
CA ARG A 615 28.58 -30.10 18.14
C ARG A 615 29.56 -29.63 17.05
N LEU A 616 29.10 -28.78 16.13
CA LEU A 616 29.95 -28.21 15.09
C LEU A 616 31.10 -27.40 15.69
N LEU A 617 30.79 -26.51 16.64
CA LEU A 617 31.77 -25.66 17.31
C LEU A 617 32.69 -26.44 18.27
N SER A 618 32.18 -27.48 18.94
CA SER A 618 32.95 -28.25 19.94
C SER A 618 34.18 -28.94 19.38
N VAL A 619 34.19 -29.27 18.08
CA VAL A 619 35.36 -29.87 17.41
C VAL A 619 36.53 -28.89 17.35
N HIS A 620 36.24 -27.59 17.43
CA HIS A 620 37.23 -26.50 17.40
C HIS A 620 37.66 -26.05 18.80
N VAL A 621 37.12 -26.65 19.87
CA VAL A 621 37.46 -26.32 21.27
C VAL A 621 38.07 -27.56 21.93
N THR A 622 39.39 -27.54 22.17
CA THR A 622 40.16 -28.71 22.66
C THR A 622 39.60 -29.31 23.94
N ARG A 623 39.17 -28.47 24.89
CA ARG A 623 38.59 -28.91 26.18
C ARG A 623 37.22 -29.58 26.09
N MET A 624 36.54 -29.43 24.96
CA MET A 624 35.24 -30.06 24.70
C MET A 624 35.38 -31.43 24.02
N LEU A 625 36.57 -31.78 23.55
CA LEU A 625 36.83 -33.08 22.95
C LEU A 625 36.83 -34.19 24.02
N PRO A 626 36.40 -35.42 23.65
CA PRO A 626 36.51 -36.57 24.53
C PRO A 626 37.94 -36.80 24.99
N ARG A 627 38.13 -37.23 26.25
CA ARG A 627 39.46 -37.57 26.80
C ARG A 627 40.11 -38.64 25.93
N GLY A 628 41.32 -38.37 25.43
CA GLY A 628 42.06 -39.27 24.54
C GLY A 628 41.82 -39.06 23.04
N ALA A 629 40.98 -38.10 22.64
CA ALA A 629 40.90 -37.68 21.24
C ALA A 629 42.19 -36.95 20.83
N ALA A 630 42.68 -37.24 19.62
CA ALA A 630 43.82 -36.51 19.06
C ALA A 630 43.45 -35.04 18.85
N GLU A 631 44.35 -34.14 19.26
CA GLU A 631 44.22 -32.72 18.92
C GLU A 631 44.25 -32.56 17.40
N LEU A 632 43.24 -31.90 16.86
CA LEU A 632 43.15 -31.68 15.42
C LEU A 632 44.11 -30.56 15.03
N ASN A 633 44.90 -30.77 13.96
CA ASN A 633 45.78 -29.75 13.36
C ASN A 633 44.94 -28.62 12.72
N ILE A 634 44.38 -27.75 13.56
CA ILE A 634 43.51 -26.63 13.19
C ILE A 634 44.20 -25.33 13.63
N SER A 635 44.16 -24.31 12.78
CA SER A 635 44.71 -22.97 13.08
C SER A 635 44.19 -22.42 14.42
N PRO A 636 45.05 -21.82 15.27
CA PRO A 636 44.64 -21.17 16.52
C PRO A 636 43.53 -20.13 16.35
N LEU A 637 43.47 -19.44 15.21
CA LEU A 637 42.43 -18.45 14.90
C LEU A 637 41.04 -19.08 14.74
N THR A 638 40.98 -20.25 14.12
CA THR A 638 39.73 -21.02 13.99
C THR A 638 39.28 -21.54 15.35
N GLN A 639 40.21 -21.99 16.20
CA GLN A 639 39.89 -22.43 17.56
C GLN A 639 39.39 -21.28 18.44
N THR A 640 40.01 -20.10 18.32
CA THR A 640 39.55 -18.85 18.96
C THR A 640 38.14 -18.47 18.48
N THR A 641 37.83 -18.72 17.22
CA THR A 641 36.48 -18.51 16.70
C THR A 641 35.48 -19.52 17.28
N GLY A 642 35.90 -20.77 17.44
CA GLY A 642 35.09 -21.83 18.07
C GLY A 642 34.68 -21.46 19.50
N ILE A 643 35.64 -21.00 20.32
CA ILE A 643 35.36 -20.62 21.72
C ILE A 643 34.40 -19.43 21.80
N MET A 644 34.64 -18.38 20.98
CA MET A 644 33.74 -17.23 20.85
C MET A 644 32.33 -17.64 20.41
N GLY A 645 32.25 -18.54 19.42
CA GLY A 645 30.98 -19.05 18.91
C GLY A 645 30.15 -19.77 19.97
N ILE A 646 30.77 -20.56 20.86
CA ILE A 646 30.08 -21.17 22.00
C ILE A 646 29.56 -20.09 22.95
N GLY A 647 30.36 -19.05 23.23
CA GLY A 647 29.95 -17.90 24.03
C GLY A 647 28.68 -17.21 23.51
N LEU A 648 28.63 -16.96 22.20
CA LEU A 648 27.46 -16.38 21.52
C LEU A 648 26.23 -17.31 21.57
N LEU A 649 26.42 -18.58 21.26
CA LEU A 649 25.32 -19.57 21.24
C LEU A 649 24.66 -19.76 22.60
N TYR A 650 25.45 -19.68 23.67
CA TYR A 650 25.01 -19.82 25.07
C TYR A 650 24.81 -18.46 25.77
N CYS A 651 24.75 -17.36 25.03
CA CYS A 651 24.58 -16.01 25.59
C CYS A 651 23.34 -15.94 26.52
N GLY A 652 23.55 -15.45 27.74
CA GLY A 652 22.49 -15.28 28.76
C GLY A 652 21.96 -16.56 29.40
N SER A 653 22.50 -17.75 29.06
CA SER A 653 21.98 -19.05 29.53
C SER A 653 22.41 -19.47 30.94
N GLN A 654 23.49 -18.87 31.48
CA GLN A 654 24.13 -19.32 32.73
C GLN A 654 24.49 -20.81 32.74
N HIS A 655 24.85 -21.38 31.59
CA HIS A 655 25.14 -22.80 31.50
C HIS A 655 26.43 -23.15 32.26
N ARG A 656 26.29 -23.93 33.35
CA ARG A 656 27.38 -24.31 34.26
C ARG A 656 28.60 -24.91 33.55
N ARG A 657 28.41 -25.98 32.78
CA ARG A 657 29.52 -26.70 32.09
C ARG A 657 30.31 -25.78 31.15
N MET A 658 29.61 -24.96 30.35
CA MET A 658 30.29 -24.07 29.41
C MET A 658 31.07 -22.98 30.14
N SER A 659 30.51 -22.41 31.21
CA SER A 659 31.23 -21.46 32.07
C SER A 659 32.48 -22.08 32.72
N GLU A 660 32.42 -23.36 33.13
CA GLU A 660 33.56 -24.09 33.67
C GLU A 660 34.66 -24.31 32.63
N ILE A 661 34.27 -24.69 31.41
CA ILE A 661 35.19 -24.82 30.28
C ILE A 661 35.88 -23.48 30.00
N MET A 662 35.12 -22.38 29.87
CA MET A 662 35.68 -21.06 29.58
C MET A 662 36.64 -20.60 30.69
N MET A 663 36.27 -20.79 31.96
CA MET A 663 37.14 -20.47 33.09
C MET A 663 38.44 -21.28 33.04
N SER A 664 38.35 -22.57 32.73
CA SER A 664 39.54 -23.45 32.64
C SER A 664 40.48 -23.08 31.50
N GLU A 665 39.96 -22.50 30.40
CA GLU A 665 40.77 -22.02 29.28
C GLU A 665 41.46 -20.68 29.60
N ILE A 666 40.86 -19.83 30.44
CA ILE A 666 41.49 -18.60 30.96
C ILE A 666 42.59 -18.95 31.98
N GLU A 667 42.33 -19.92 32.87
CA GLU A 667 43.24 -20.35 33.95
C GLU A 667 44.43 -21.20 33.47
N HIS A 668 44.45 -21.66 32.22
CA HIS A 668 45.44 -22.62 31.76
C HIS A 668 46.88 -22.05 31.76
N VAL A 669 47.78 -22.67 32.53
CA VAL A 669 49.19 -22.25 32.73
C VAL A 669 50.21 -23.13 31.98
N GLY A 670 49.77 -24.15 31.23
CA GLY A 670 50.69 -25.06 30.53
C GLY A 670 51.59 -24.34 29.52
N GLU A 671 52.86 -24.75 29.46
CA GLU A 671 53.81 -24.33 28.42
C GLU A 671 53.57 -25.17 27.17
N ASP A 672 53.02 -24.53 26.13
CA ASP A 672 52.99 -25.11 24.79
C ASP A 672 54.38 -24.88 24.16
N GLU A 673 55.16 -25.95 23.91
CA GLU A 673 56.47 -25.87 23.22
C GLU A 673 56.33 -25.51 21.71
N SER A 674 55.12 -25.21 21.23
CA SER A 674 54.87 -24.87 19.83
C SER A 674 55.31 -23.43 19.50
N PRO A 675 55.84 -23.18 18.28
CA PRO A 675 56.23 -21.85 17.85
C PRO A 675 55.05 -20.87 17.74
N GLU A 676 53.83 -21.39 17.62
CA GLU A 676 52.58 -20.63 17.68
C GLU A 676 51.68 -21.25 18.76
N PRO A 677 51.68 -20.71 20.00
CA PRO A 677 50.92 -21.29 21.10
C PRO A 677 49.43 -21.09 20.87
N LEU A 678 48.64 -22.15 21.05
CA LEU A 678 47.19 -22.09 20.90
C LEU A 678 46.59 -21.04 21.84
N ARG A 679 47.04 -21.05 23.11
CA ARG A 679 46.54 -20.18 24.18
C ARG A 679 47.26 -18.83 24.21
N SER A 680 47.23 -18.18 23.05
CA SER A 680 47.62 -16.78 22.88
C SER A 680 46.69 -15.84 23.67
N GLU A 681 47.11 -14.59 23.83
CA GLU A 681 46.31 -13.52 24.45
C GLU A 681 44.92 -13.38 23.80
N CYS A 682 44.85 -13.50 22.46
CA CYS A 682 43.60 -13.44 21.70
C CYS A 682 42.62 -14.56 22.08
N TYR A 683 43.12 -15.80 22.22
CA TYR A 683 42.30 -16.95 22.61
C TYR A 683 41.72 -16.78 24.03
N ARG A 684 42.55 -16.32 24.98
CA ARG A 684 42.11 -16.08 26.37
C ARG A 684 41.14 -14.90 26.47
N LEU A 685 41.36 -13.85 25.68
CA LEU A 685 40.42 -12.74 25.57
C LEU A 685 39.07 -13.23 25.04
N ALA A 686 39.06 -14.06 23.99
CA ALA A 686 37.83 -14.65 23.46
C ALA A 686 37.12 -15.56 24.47
N ALA A 687 37.87 -16.34 25.26
CA ALA A 687 37.31 -17.13 26.37
C ALA A 687 36.68 -16.23 27.45
N GLY A 688 37.31 -15.09 27.76
CA GLY A 688 36.79 -14.06 28.66
C GLY A 688 35.47 -13.45 28.18
N PHE A 689 35.42 -13.00 26.93
CA PHE A 689 34.17 -12.56 26.30
C PHE A 689 33.09 -13.63 26.31
N SER A 690 33.46 -14.87 25.99
CA SER A 690 32.52 -16.01 25.98
C SER A 690 31.93 -16.29 27.35
N LEU A 691 32.77 -16.31 28.39
CA LEU A 691 32.34 -16.45 29.78
C LEU A 691 31.41 -15.30 30.20
N GLY A 692 31.75 -14.09 29.77
CA GLY A 692 30.94 -12.89 29.96
C GLY A 692 29.57 -12.97 29.28
N PHE A 693 29.52 -13.38 28.01
CA PHE A 693 28.26 -13.55 27.26
C PHE A 693 27.37 -14.62 27.88
N ILE A 694 27.91 -15.76 28.30
CA ILE A 694 27.13 -16.82 28.95
C ILE A 694 26.44 -16.32 30.23
N ASN A 695 27.11 -15.43 30.97
CA ASN A 695 26.67 -14.92 32.27
C ASN A 695 26.31 -13.42 32.24
N LEU A 696 25.90 -12.92 31.08
CA LEU A 696 25.71 -11.50 30.80
C LEU A 696 24.71 -10.83 31.75
N GLY A 697 25.15 -9.78 32.45
CA GLY A 697 24.30 -8.93 33.31
C GLY A 697 23.67 -9.66 34.51
N LYS A 698 24.24 -10.79 34.94
CA LYS A 698 23.70 -11.58 36.06
C LYS A 698 24.24 -11.15 37.42
N GLY A 699 25.36 -10.43 37.46
CA GLY A 699 25.99 -9.93 38.68
C GLY A 699 26.22 -11.03 39.71
N LYS A 700 25.62 -10.88 40.90
CA LYS A 700 25.71 -11.84 42.01
C LYS A 700 24.77 -13.04 41.87
N ASP A 701 23.75 -12.98 41.00
CA ASP A 701 22.75 -14.04 40.82
C ASP A 701 23.27 -15.16 39.88
N LEU A 702 24.37 -15.80 40.28
CA LEU A 702 25.04 -16.87 39.54
C LEU A 702 24.50 -18.25 39.96
N LYS A 703 23.24 -18.51 39.59
CA LYS A 703 22.48 -19.75 39.89
C LYS A 703 23.27 -21.01 39.52
N GLY A 704 23.68 -21.79 40.52
CA GLY A 704 24.44 -23.04 40.34
C GLY A 704 25.94 -22.89 40.01
N LEU A 705 26.44 -21.65 40.00
CA LEU A 705 27.83 -21.29 39.72
C LEU A 705 28.58 -20.78 40.96
N HIS A 706 27.90 -20.63 42.10
CA HIS A 706 28.51 -20.18 43.37
C HIS A 706 29.69 -21.06 43.81
N ASP A 707 29.60 -22.38 43.66
CA ASP A 707 30.66 -23.32 44.02
C ASP A 707 31.95 -23.10 43.21
N MET A 708 31.84 -22.54 42.00
CA MET A 708 32.99 -22.29 41.15
C MET A 708 33.77 -21.02 41.56
N ARG A 709 33.16 -20.14 42.37
CA ARG A 709 33.76 -18.86 42.80
C ARG A 709 34.33 -18.04 41.64
N LEU A 710 33.57 -17.93 40.54
CA LEU A 710 34.00 -17.26 39.31
C LEU A 710 34.56 -15.85 39.56
N THR A 711 33.85 -15.03 40.35
CA THR A 711 34.26 -13.66 40.65
C THR A 711 35.61 -13.60 41.36
N GLU A 712 35.85 -14.47 42.35
CA GLU A 712 37.12 -14.50 43.08
C GLU A 712 38.29 -14.92 42.20
N LYS A 713 38.07 -15.95 41.36
CA LYS A 713 39.09 -16.43 40.42
C LYS A 713 39.44 -15.39 39.37
N LEU A 714 38.43 -14.73 38.78
CA LEU A 714 38.65 -13.70 37.77
C LEU A 714 39.36 -12.47 38.35
N ILE A 715 38.98 -12.04 39.56
CA ILE A 715 39.70 -10.96 40.27
C ILE A 715 41.13 -11.40 40.55
N GLY A 716 41.32 -12.64 41.01
CA GLY A 716 42.65 -13.21 41.23
C GLY A 716 43.53 -13.14 39.98
N ILE A 717 42.99 -13.40 38.79
CA ILE A 717 43.74 -13.31 37.54
C ILE A 717 43.98 -11.85 37.12
N ALA A 718 43.00 -10.96 37.32
CA ALA A 718 43.08 -9.56 36.94
C ALA A 718 44.04 -8.74 37.83
N THR A 719 44.11 -9.06 39.13
CA THR A 719 44.82 -8.26 40.15
C THR A 719 46.00 -8.98 40.80
N ALA A 720 46.35 -10.21 40.39
CA ALA A 720 47.43 -10.95 41.05
C ALA A 720 48.78 -10.23 40.97
N ASN A 721 49.43 -10.09 42.13
CA ASN A 721 50.85 -9.74 42.21
C ASN A 721 51.67 -10.88 41.60
N LYS A 722 52.30 -10.59 40.46
CA LYS A 722 52.91 -11.60 39.60
C LYS A 722 54.23 -12.09 40.20
N LYS A 723 54.40 -13.41 40.37
CA LYS A 723 55.72 -14.02 40.55
C LYS A 723 56.49 -13.92 39.22
N VAL A 724 57.78 -13.65 39.27
CA VAL A 724 58.65 -13.33 38.10
C VAL A 724 58.54 -14.37 36.96
N GLU A 725 58.32 -15.64 37.29
CA GLU A 725 58.19 -16.75 36.31
C GLU A 725 56.80 -16.84 35.64
N MET A 726 55.75 -16.26 36.23
CA MET A 726 54.35 -16.35 35.75
C MET A 726 53.83 -15.04 35.12
N VAL A 727 54.67 -14.00 35.05
CA VAL A 727 54.30 -12.64 34.58
C VAL A 727 53.68 -12.70 33.19
N GLN A 728 54.34 -13.38 32.24
CA GLN A 728 53.92 -13.43 30.84
C GLN A 728 52.58 -14.14 30.63
N ILE A 729 52.25 -15.14 31.47
CA ILE A 729 51.02 -15.93 31.35
C ILE A 729 49.86 -15.17 31.97
N LEU A 730 50.05 -14.57 33.15
CA LEU A 730 49.00 -13.80 33.83
C LEU A 730 48.66 -12.52 33.06
N ASP A 731 49.65 -11.86 32.44
CA ASP A 731 49.40 -10.72 31.54
C ASP A 731 48.52 -11.08 30.33
N ARG A 732 48.72 -12.27 29.74
CA ARG A 732 47.90 -12.74 28.61
C ARG A 732 46.46 -13.09 29.01
N ALA A 733 46.19 -13.34 30.29
CA ALA A 733 44.86 -13.71 30.79
C ALA A 733 44.09 -12.54 31.43
N ALA A 734 44.80 -11.51 31.88
CA ALA A 734 44.24 -10.35 32.57
C ALA A 734 43.15 -9.63 31.76
N ALA A 735 43.39 -9.33 30.47
CA ALA A 735 42.41 -8.68 29.61
C ALA A 735 41.10 -9.49 29.49
N GLY A 736 41.21 -10.81 29.31
CA GLY A 736 40.05 -11.71 29.27
C GLY A 736 39.29 -11.76 30.59
N ALA A 737 39.99 -11.76 31.72
CA ALA A 737 39.37 -11.76 33.05
C ALA A 737 38.63 -10.45 33.35
N VAL A 738 39.23 -9.30 33.00
CA VAL A 738 38.59 -7.98 33.14
C VAL A 738 37.33 -7.90 32.29
N MET A 739 37.38 -8.32 31.01
CA MET A 739 36.19 -8.31 30.14
C MET A 739 35.10 -9.29 30.62
N ALA A 740 35.47 -10.45 31.17
CA ALA A 740 34.49 -11.37 31.75
C ALA A 740 33.78 -10.73 32.95
N LEU A 741 34.53 -10.14 33.89
CA LEU A 741 33.97 -9.41 35.04
C LEU A 741 33.06 -8.27 34.58
N ALA A 742 33.50 -7.54 33.56
CA ALA A 742 32.76 -6.44 32.97
C ALA A 742 31.36 -6.85 32.51
N LEU A 743 31.29 -7.92 31.72
CA LEU A 743 30.06 -8.42 31.12
C LEU A 743 29.16 -9.10 32.16
N ILE A 744 29.73 -9.81 33.14
CA ILE A 744 28.97 -10.47 34.22
C ILE A 744 28.28 -9.42 35.09
N PHE A 745 29.01 -8.38 35.49
CA PHE A 745 28.52 -7.32 36.40
C PHE A 745 27.96 -6.09 35.67
N MET A 746 27.73 -6.20 34.36
CA MET A 746 27.16 -5.13 33.55
C MET A 746 25.86 -4.61 34.16
N LYS A 747 25.78 -3.29 34.41
CA LYS A 747 24.62 -2.59 34.97
C LYS A 747 24.12 -3.14 36.32
N SER A 748 25.01 -3.78 37.11
CA SER A 748 24.67 -4.34 38.43
C SER A 748 24.95 -3.42 39.63
N GLU A 749 25.61 -2.28 39.39
CA GLU A 749 26.00 -1.28 40.42
C GLU A 749 26.79 -1.85 41.61
N ASP A 750 27.51 -2.96 41.42
CA ASP A 750 28.30 -3.57 42.50
C ASP A 750 29.64 -2.84 42.73
N HIS A 751 29.62 -1.87 43.64
CA HIS A 751 30.80 -1.09 44.02
C HIS A 751 31.96 -1.93 44.57
N ILE A 752 31.71 -3.12 45.12
CA ILE A 752 32.76 -3.97 45.69
C ILE A 752 33.66 -4.54 44.60
N VAL A 753 33.05 -5.06 43.53
CA VAL A 753 33.78 -5.61 42.39
C VAL A 753 34.43 -4.48 41.60
N ALA A 754 33.72 -3.36 41.40
CA ALA A 754 34.25 -2.20 40.70
C ALA A 754 35.54 -1.67 41.35
N ARG A 755 35.57 -1.46 42.67
CA ARG A 755 36.77 -1.00 43.39
C ARG A 755 37.98 -1.94 43.28
N LYS A 756 37.74 -3.25 43.09
CA LYS A 756 38.83 -4.23 42.99
C LYS A 756 39.52 -4.23 41.64
N ILE A 757 38.85 -3.75 40.60
CA ILE A 757 39.39 -3.66 39.22
C ILE A 757 39.70 -2.20 38.87
N ASP A 758 39.51 -1.26 39.80
CA ASP A 758 39.72 0.16 39.58
C ASP A 758 41.21 0.47 39.34
N VAL A 759 41.45 1.66 38.79
CA VAL A 759 42.80 2.15 38.53
C VAL A 759 43.58 2.23 39.86
N PRO A 760 44.80 1.67 39.92
CA PRO A 760 45.61 1.73 41.14
C PRO A 760 45.90 3.17 41.58
N GLU A 761 45.86 3.44 42.88
CA GLU A 761 46.16 4.79 43.43
C GLU A 761 47.66 5.05 43.59
N SER A 762 48.48 3.99 43.66
CA SER A 762 49.93 4.10 43.91
C SER A 762 50.75 4.02 42.62
N VAL A 763 51.74 4.91 42.48
CA VAL A 763 52.70 4.93 41.36
C VAL A 763 53.38 3.57 41.17
N VAL A 764 53.73 2.90 42.27
CA VAL A 764 54.43 1.60 42.24
C VAL A 764 53.55 0.48 41.66
N GLN A 765 52.22 0.59 41.77
CA GLN A 765 51.31 -0.41 41.22
C GLN A 765 51.15 -0.29 39.70
N PHE A 766 51.37 0.89 39.14
CA PHE A 766 51.37 1.09 37.67
C PHE A 766 52.50 0.33 36.98
N ASP A 767 53.63 0.13 37.65
CA ASP A 767 54.75 -0.64 37.08
C ASP A 767 54.42 -2.13 36.87
N TYR A 768 53.38 -2.65 37.56
CA TYR A 768 52.98 -4.05 37.49
C TYR A 768 51.85 -4.33 36.49
N ILE A 769 51.17 -3.30 35.95
CA ILE A 769 50.02 -3.46 35.06
C ILE A 769 50.31 -2.79 33.71
N ARG A 770 50.06 -3.50 32.60
CA ARG A 770 50.22 -2.90 31.28
C ARG A 770 49.20 -1.77 31.06
N PRO A 771 49.59 -0.62 30.46
CA PRO A 771 48.69 0.52 30.26
C PRO A 771 47.43 0.24 29.43
N ASP A 772 47.50 -0.70 28.48
CA ASP A 772 46.36 -1.11 27.67
C ASP A 772 45.29 -1.87 28.47
N ILE A 773 45.70 -2.66 29.47
CA ILE A 773 44.78 -3.34 30.38
C ILE A 773 44.07 -2.33 31.28
N LEU A 774 44.72 -1.23 31.67
CA LEU A 774 44.11 -0.15 32.47
C LEU A 774 43.02 0.63 31.71
N LEU A 775 43.06 0.62 30.38
CA LEU A 775 42.00 1.23 29.57
C LEU A 775 40.68 0.47 29.71
N LEU A 776 40.73 -0.86 29.81
CA LEU A 776 39.56 -1.72 29.91
C LEU A 776 38.66 -1.41 31.13
N PRO A 777 39.15 -1.33 32.40
CA PRO A 777 38.39 -1.00 33.61
C PRO A 777 37.91 0.46 33.70
N SER A 778 38.46 1.37 32.90
CA SER A 778 38.19 2.81 33.05
C SER A 778 36.70 3.16 32.85
N SER A 779 36.16 3.99 33.74
CA SER A 779 34.73 4.33 33.86
C SER A 779 34.07 4.83 32.58
N GLN A 780 34.84 5.38 31.64
CA GLN A 780 34.32 5.85 30.35
C GLN A 780 33.92 4.70 29.41
N VAL A 781 34.64 3.58 29.43
CA VAL A 781 34.30 2.40 28.61
C VAL A 781 33.04 1.73 29.19
N PHE A 782 32.95 1.64 30.51
CA PHE A 782 31.82 1.05 31.23
C PHE A 782 30.53 1.87 31.23
N ALA A 783 30.62 3.20 31.18
CA ALA A 783 29.44 4.06 31.07
C ALA A 783 28.84 4.06 29.65
N SER A 784 29.60 3.64 28.64
CA SER A 784 29.19 3.60 27.23
C SER A 784 28.57 2.28 26.76
N LEU A 785 28.66 1.21 27.57
CA LEU A 785 28.08 -0.13 27.35
C LEU A 785 26.82 -0.32 28.22
#